data_AF-A0AAV5GYN1-F1
#
_entry.id   AF-A0AAV5GYN1-F1
#
_cell.length_a   1.000
_cell.length_b   1.000
_cell.length_c   1.000
_cell.angle_alpha   90.00
_cell.angle_beta   90.00
_cell.angle_gamma   90.00
#
_symmetry.space_group_name_H-M   'P 1'
#
loop_
_entity.id
_entity.type
_entity.pdbx_description
1 polymer ?
#
loop_
_entity_poly.entity_id
_entity_poly.type
_entity_poly.pdbx_seq_one_letter_code
_entity_poly.pdbx_strand_id
1 'polypeptide(L)'
;MTEQIGKVTLDLSFYPGEDFYCDGTVEDEILEIVKTCPPEDYQKKIEEKHSWPVFYHLSPQRQNIVSWLPMDKNTKVLEVGSGMGAVTGALAEKAGSVTCVDLSKKRSLINAYRNQKYDNVTIYVGNFNDIEPVLPCDYDYVLLIGVFEYGQSYIPTKTPYEDFLNINQKHVKKDGNLVIAIENKMGMKYWAGCAEDHLSQFFAGIEDYPDGGAVRTFTRGGLEKLLHKCGIPDYHFYYPYPDYKFTDTIYSDRRLPKVGELSKNLRNFDADRMLLFDEKNAFDMVIREGIFPMYSNSYLVMTGPPPETVYTKFSNDRAEIYAIRTDILEAGSRPGEPCRGDKKRCVRKYPACPAAVEHVQNIYEYYKKLKKRFEGSGLFINDCHLIKDGYSLPYVQLEYLEGCTLEEMLDECLEEEDMDSFQRLFGEYLDKISYRAWQPVADYDLVFGNILVDKDGRWNLIDYEWTFEECVDTNALAFRALYCYQMGSGKRKKLVLEDWVKKLGIQEEAAKEYRARERRFQKAVTGNRVSVSDMRVLLGRRAIPWQGFFSDVENNKVQIFEDYGSGYKPEHSYYLYLSYLVGGRMRVCVPVKEAVKGIRIDPAEDSCLVRMLTARLNERQLPLEERAYLAMNGWELSGKKEKKPVFFFHTKDPNINIRLENVPRNGEEILEVEFEIERLSEETASALDANLKRRHWF
;
A
#
# COMPACT_ATOMS: atom_id res chain seq x y z
N MET A 1 39.83 14.00 7.65
CA MET A 1 39.56 15.46 7.57
C MET A 1 38.12 15.66 8.00
N THR A 2 37.82 16.61 8.88
CA THR A 2 36.43 16.86 9.33
C THR A 2 35.88 18.15 8.70
N GLU A 3 34.65 18.10 8.18
CA GLU A 3 33.89 19.25 7.68
C GLU A 3 32.69 19.52 8.62
N GLN A 4 32.27 20.78 8.75
CA GLN A 4 31.09 21.17 9.54
C GLN A 4 30.00 21.74 8.63
N ILE A 5 28.79 21.17 8.71
CA ILE A 5 27.60 21.65 8.00
C ILE A 5 26.56 22.04 9.05
N GLY A 6 26.41 23.35 9.27
CA GLY A 6 25.72 23.86 10.45
C GLY A 6 26.38 23.35 11.73
N LYS A 7 25.66 22.55 12.51
CA LYS A 7 26.16 21.90 13.73
C LYS A 7 26.50 20.41 13.55
N VAL A 8 26.27 19.85 12.36
CA VAL A 8 26.54 18.44 12.06
C VAL A 8 27.99 18.27 11.62
N THR A 9 28.68 17.31 12.22
CA THR A 9 30.06 16.99 11.88
C THR A 9 30.10 15.91 10.80
N LEU A 10 30.78 16.16 9.68
CA LEU A 10 31.14 15.14 8.68
C LEU A 10 32.60 14.75 8.87
N ASP A 11 32.86 13.47 9.13
CA ASP A 11 34.20 12.90 9.16
C ASP A 11 34.52 12.21 7.82
N LEU A 12 35.42 12.82 7.05
CA LEU A 12 35.89 12.32 5.76
C LEU A 12 37.22 11.58 5.86
N SER A 13 37.65 11.17 7.06
CA SER A 13 38.94 10.48 7.25
C SER A 13 39.02 9.12 6.55
N PHE A 14 37.85 8.56 6.19
CA PHE A 14 37.72 7.29 5.47
C PHE A 14 37.14 7.46 4.05
N TYR A 15 36.98 8.71 3.58
CA TYR A 15 36.44 8.97 2.25
C TYR A 15 37.56 8.88 1.20
N PRO A 16 37.46 7.99 0.21
CA PRO A 16 38.52 7.74 -0.77
C PRO A 16 38.63 8.84 -1.84
N GLY A 17 37.71 9.81 -1.85
CA GLY A 17 37.66 10.86 -2.87
C GLY A 17 36.58 10.65 -3.94
N GLU A 18 36.02 9.45 -4.03
CA GLU A 18 34.98 9.06 -5.00
C GLU A 18 33.72 8.53 -4.31
N ASP A 19 32.54 8.89 -4.84
CA ASP A 19 31.25 8.40 -4.36
C ASP A 19 30.94 7.03 -4.98
N PHE A 20 30.99 5.98 -4.15
CA PHE A 20 30.71 4.60 -4.60
C PHE A 20 29.21 4.25 -4.68
N TYR A 21 28.32 5.16 -4.27
CA TYR A 21 26.87 5.03 -4.44
C TYR A 21 26.20 6.40 -4.64
N CYS A 22 25.72 6.65 -5.86
CA CYS A 22 25.06 7.88 -6.27
C CYS A 22 24.14 7.58 -7.47
N ASP A 23 22.85 7.88 -7.34
CA ASP A 23 21.84 7.76 -8.41
C ASP A 23 21.89 8.95 -9.40
N GLY A 24 22.76 9.94 -9.14
CA GLY A 24 23.15 11.00 -10.07
C GLY A 24 22.42 12.30 -9.81
N THR A 25 21.53 12.69 -10.74
CA THR A 25 20.82 13.98 -10.77
C THR A 25 19.76 14.11 -9.68
N VAL A 26 19.23 12.97 -9.20
CA VAL A 26 18.22 12.92 -8.14
C VAL A 26 18.77 13.43 -6.82
N GLU A 27 19.99 13.02 -6.44
CA GLU A 27 20.62 13.53 -5.23
C GLU A 27 20.93 15.02 -5.31
N ASP A 28 21.26 15.54 -6.49
CA ASP A 28 21.49 16.97 -6.67
C ASP A 28 20.20 17.77 -6.45
N GLU A 29 19.07 17.26 -6.94
CA GLU A 29 17.74 17.85 -6.69
C GLU A 29 17.38 17.82 -5.20
N ILE A 30 17.56 16.68 -4.52
CA ILE A 30 17.25 16.57 -3.09
C ILE A 30 18.19 17.46 -2.28
N LEU A 31 19.48 17.53 -2.63
CA LEU A 31 20.46 18.41 -1.99
C LEU A 31 20.04 19.88 -2.09
N GLU A 32 19.57 20.30 -3.24
CA GLU A 32 19.07 21.67 -3.42
C GLU A 32 17.82 21.93 -2.58
N ILE A 33 16.89 20.98 -2.52
CA ILE A 33 15.69 21.10 -1.67
C ILE A 33 16.08 21.26 -0.20
N VAL A 34 16.95 20.39 0.34
CA VAL A 34 17.31 20.48 1.78
C VAL A 34 18.13 21.71 2.14
N LYS A 35 18.81 22.34 1.16
CA LYS A 35 19.54 23.59 1.35
C LYS A 35 18.64 24.82 1.33
N THR A 36 17.61 24.81 0.50
CA THR A 36 16.79 26.00 0.20
C THR A 36 15.43 26.01 0.87
N CYS A 37 14.92 24.85 1.27
CA CYS A 37 13.60 24.68 1.85
C CYS A 37 13.75 24.15 3.29
N PRO A 38 13.02 24.74 4.26
CA PRO A 38 12.99 24.20 5.60
C PRO A 38 12.14 22.90 5.65
N PRO A 39 12.34 22.02 6.66
CA PRO A 39 11.66 20.72 6.72
C PRO A 39 10.13 20.78 6.68
N GLU A 40 9.52 21.83 7.23
CA GLU A 40 8.07 22.08 7.19
C GLU A 40 7.50 22.20 5.77
N ASP A 41 8.32 22.59 4.79
CA ASP A 41 7.94 22.74 3.38
C ASP A 41 8.22 21.48 2.54
N TYR A 42 8.81 20.42 3.10
CA TYR A 42 9.14 19.21 2.35
C TYR A 42 7.89 18.53 1.78
N GLN A 43 6.78 18.50 2.50
CA GLN A 43 5.53 17.93 2.00
C GLN A 43 5.05 18.64 0.72
N LYS A 44 5.13 19.98 0.69
CA LYS A 44 4.78 20.76 -0.49
C LYS A 44 5.71 20.43 -1.66
N LYS A 45 7.01 20.28 -1.41
CA LYS A 45 7.98 19.89 -2.44
C LYS A 45 7.74 18.48 -2.98
N ILE A 46 7.39 17.54 -2.12
CA ILE A 46 7.00 16.18 -2.51
C ILE A 46 5.81 16.24 -3.48
N GLU A 47 4.79 17.02 -3.13
CA GLU A 47 3.59 17.20 -3.97
C GLU A 47 3.87 17.96 -5.27
N GLU A 48 4.81 18.90 -5.30
CA GLU A 48 5.20 19.63 -6.52
C GLU A 48 6.03 18.77 -7.49
N LYS A 49 6.87 17.87 -6.97
CA LYS A 49 7.88 17.15 -7.77
C LYS A 49 7.35 15.89 -8.43
N HIS A 50 6.30 15.27 -7.88
CA HIS A 50 5.75 13.99 -8.36
C HIS A 50 6.83 12.90 -8.54
N SER A 51 7.85 12.90 -7.67
CA SER A 51 9.06 12.09 -7.83
C SER A 51 9.17 11.09 -6.68
N TRP A 52 9.30 9.80 -7.04
CA TRP A 52 9.43 8.71 -6.06
C TRP A 52 10.65 8.92 -5.14
N PRO A 53 11.88 9.19 -5.64
CA PRO A 53 13.01 9.44 -4.76
C PRO A 53 12.83 10.63 -3.82
N VAL A 54 12.22 11.73 -4.29
CA VAL A 54 11.93 12.90 -3.44
C VAL A 54 10.95 12.52 -2.33
N PHE A 55 9.88 11.80 -2.66
CA PHE A 55 8.94 11.27 -1.67
C PHE A 55 9.61 10.32 -0.67
N TYR A 56 10.36 9.34 -1.17
CA TYR A 56 11.05 8.33 -0.37
C TYR A 56 12.03 8.94 0.64
N HIS A 57 12.82 9.91 0.22
CA HIS A 57 13.85 10.48 1.09
C HIS A 57 13.34 11.59 2.00
N LEU A 58 12.38 12.42 1.58
CA LEU A 58 11.95 13.60 2.34
C LEU A 58 10.67 13.39 3.15
N SER A 59 9.93 12.31 2.93
CA SER A 59 8.69 12.02 3.66
C SER A 59 8.95 11.91 5.18
N PRO A 60 8.19 12.63 6.03
CA PRO A 60 8.29 12.50 7.48
C PRO A 60 7.85 11.13 7.99
N GLN A 61 7.01 10.40 7.24
CA GLN A 61 6.56 9.05 7.60
C GLN A 61 7.72 8.05 7.69
N ARG A 62 8.84 8.30 7.00
CA ARG A 62 10.08 7.52 7.15
C ARG A 62 10.56 7.42 8.59
N GLN A 63 10.36 8.47 9.38
CA GLN A 63 10.84 8.56 10.76
C GLN A 63 10.07 7.64 11.70
N ASN A 64 8.83 7.25 11.34
CA ASN A 64 7.94 6.47 12.20
C ASN A 64 8.56 5.14 12.65
N ILE A 65 9.43 4.53 11.82
CA ILE A 65 10.09 3.26 12.14
C ILE A 65 10.98 3.33 13.39
N VAL A 66 11.49 4.52 13.76
CA VAL A 66 12.35 4.75 14.95
C VAL A 66 11.72 5.66 16.01
N SER A 67 10.71 6.46 15.65
CA SER A 67 10.14 7.49 16.54
C SER A 67 9.53 6.93 17.83
N TRP A 68 9.11 5.67 17.85
CA TRP A 68 8.51 5.01 19.02
C TRP A 68 9.54 4.39 20.00
N LEU A 69 10.79 4.18 19.58
CA LEU A 69 11.82 3.54 20.41
C LEU A 69 12.07 4.36 21.69
N PRO A 70 12.16 3.76 22.89
CA PRO A 70 12.41 4.53 24.10
C PRO A 70 13.85 5.03 24.12
N MET A 71 14.04 6.34 23.99
CA MET A 71 15.34 7.01 24.00
C MET A 71 15.23 8.33 24.77
N ASP A 72 16.35 8.75 25.33
CA ASP A 72 16.52 10.02 26.02
C ASP A 72 17.90 10.65 25.71
N LYS A 73 18.20 11.78 26.33
CA LYS A 73 19.47 12.49 26.14
C LYS A 73 20.70 11.79 26.75
N ASN A 74 20.54 10.62 27.38
CA ASN A 74 21.62 9.76 27.81
C ASN A 74 21.90 8.62 26.81
N THR A 75 21.03 8.45 25.80
CA THR A 75 21.10 7.36 24.82
C THR A 75 22.16 7.64 23.74
N LYS A 76 23.00 6.64 23.43
CA LYS A 76 23.98 6.67 22.33
C LYS A 76 23.52 5.79 21.16
N VAL A 77 23.43 6.34 19.96
CA VAL A 77 22.91 5.63 18.77
C VAL A 77 23.96 5.51 17.67
N LEU A 78 24.07 4.33 17.06
CA LEU A 78 24.77 4.08 15.82
C LEU A 78 23.75 3.79 14.70
N GLU A 79 23.78 4.58 13.64
CA GLU A 79 22.97 4.41 12.43
C GLU A 79 23.90 4.00 11.28
N VAL A 80 23.88 2.73 10.90
CA VAL A 80 24.66 2.23 9.75
C VAL A 80 23.81 2.36 8.49
N GLY A 81 24.38 2.93 7.43
CA GLY A 81 23.67 3.21 6.18
C GLY A 81 22.68 4.37 6.32
N SER A 82 23.11 5.48 6.95
CA SER A 82 22.24 6.62 7.25
C SER A 82 21.68 7.34 6.01
N GLY A 83 22.28 7.13 4.83
CA GLY A 83 21.84 7.67 3.56
C GLY A 83 21.67 9.18 3.59
N MET A 84 20.52 9.64 3.11
CA MET A 84 20.15 11.06 3.07
C MET A 84 19.52 11.58 4.39
N GLY A 85 19.66 10.83 5.48
CA GLY A 85 19.20 11.24 6.82
C GLY A 85 17.70 11.16 7.02
N ALA A 86 17.03 10.17 6.41
CA ALA A 86 15.59 10.00 6.49
C ALA A 86 15.08 9.78 7.92
N VAL A 87 15.86 9.09 8.76
CA VAL A 87 15.53 8.83 10.16
C VAL A 87 16.48 9.50 11.15
N THR A 88 17.68 9.93 10.72
CA THR A 88 18.70 10.60 11.54
C THR A 88 18.13 11.76 12.38
N GLY A 89 17.24 12.59 11.80
CA GLY A 89 16.65 13.72 12.53
C GLY A 89 15.80 13.32 13.73
N ALA A 90 15.04 12.22 13.62
CA ALA A 90 14.24 11.68 14.72
C ALA A 90 15.12 11.05 15.80
N LEU A 91 16.25 10.45 15.42
CA LEU A 91 17.24 9.93 16.36
C LEU A 91 17.91 11.08 17.12
N ALA A 92 18.37 12.11 16.41
CA ALA A 92 19.07 13.26 16.98
C ALA A 92 18.19 14.07 17.96
N GLU A 93 16.89 14.19 17.64
CA GLU A 93 15.92 14.84 18.52
C GLU A 93 15.80 14.14 19.88
N LYS A 94 15.90 12.81 19.92
CA LYS A 94 15.67 12.02 21.14
C LYS A 94 16.96 11.68 21.88
N ALA A 95 17.98 11.21 21.16
CA ALA A 95 19.23 10.69 21.72
C ALA A 95 20.17 11.80 22.21
N GLY A 96 21.13 11.42 23.06
CA GLY A 96 22.25 12.25 23.48
C GLY A 96 23.33 12.38 22.41
N SER A 97 23.54 11.33 21.61
CA SER A 97 24.45 11.36 20.45
C SER A 97 24.05 10.34 19.39
N VAL A 98 24.27 10.71 18.13
CA VAL A 98 24.02 9.88 16.94
C VAL A 98 25.29 9.83 16.10
N THR A 99 25.83 8.63 15.94
CA THR A 99 26.89 8.32 14.99
C THR A 99 26.26 7.70 13.75
N CYS A 100 26.49 8.30 12.59
CA CYS A 100 26.01 7.81 11.31
C CYS A 100 27.19 7.27 10.49
N VAL A 101 26.97 6.23 9.70
CA VAL A 101 27.91 5.73 8.69
C VAL A 101 27.23 5.70 7.34
N ASP A 102 27.87 6.24 6.29
CA ASP A 102 27.40 6.11 4.92
C ASP A 102 28.57 6.12 3.93
N LEU A 103 28.46 5.40 2.81
CA LEU A 103 29.55 5.33 1.82
C LEU A 103 29.62 6.55 0.89
N SER A 104 28.55 7.33 0.81
CA SER A 104 28.40 8.42 -0.16
C SER A 104 28.54 9.78 0.51
N LYS A 105 29.55 10.55 0.10
CA LYS A 105 29.71 11.95 0.52
C LYS A 105 28.50 12.77 0.08
N LYS A 106 27.99 12.59 -1.14
CA LYS A 106 26.81 13.33 -1.59
C LYS A 106 25.59 13.09 -0.71
N ARG A 107 25.28 11.83 -0.38
CA ARG A 107 24.14 11.51 0.52
C ARG A 107 24.38 12.02 1.94
N SER A 108 25.62 11.90 2.43
CA SER A 108 26.02 12.44 3.74
C SER A 108 25.88 13.95 3.81
N LEU A 109 26.17 14.69 2.72
CA LEU A 109 25.93 16.13 2.64
C LEU A 109 24.43 16.45 2.73
N ILE A 110 23.57 15.69 2.04
CA ILE A 110 22.12 15.85 2.15
C ILE A 110 21.66 15.63 3.60
N ASN A 111 22.11 14.55 4.23
CA ASN A 111 21.83 14.25 5.64
C ASN A 111 22.23 15.42 6.54
N ALA A 112 23.46 15.91 6.37
CA ALA A 112 23.99 16.99 7.19
C ALA A 112 23.23 18.31 7.01
N TYR A 113 22.91 18.73 5.77
CA TYR A 113 22.12 19.94 5.54
C TYR A 113 20.70 19.83 6.10
N ARG A 114 20.05 18.67 5.91
CA ARG A 114 18.73 18.38 6.47
C ARG A 114 18.71 18.48 7.99
N ASN A 115 19.76 17.96 8.63
CA ASN A 115 19.85 17.83 10.08
C ASN A 115 20.76 18.89 10.73
N GLN A 116 21.12 19.95 10.00
CA GLN A 116 22.14 20.94 10.36
C GLN A 116 21.92 21.69 11.69
N LYS A 117 20.70 21.61 12.25
CA LYS A 117 20.33 22.21 13.54
C LYS A 117 20.80 21.39 14.76
N TYR A 118 21.16 20.12 14.56
CA TYR A 118 21.55 19.21 15.64
C TYR A 118 23.06 19.19 15.82
N ASP A 119 23.54 19.44 17.04
CA ASP A 119 24.97 19.40 17.44
C ASP A 119 25.43 18.03 17.93
N ASN A 120 24.53 17.05 17.98
CA ASN A 120 24.78 15.71 18.47
C ASN A 120 24.85 14.65 17.36
N VAL A 121 25.10 15.06 16.10
CA VAL A 121 25.22 14.17 14.93
C VAL A 121 26.63 14.21 14.36
N THR A 122 27.24 13.03 14.21
CA THR A 122 28.51 12.84 13.50
C THR A 122 28.34 11.80 12.40
N ILE A 123 28.68 12.15 11.16
CA ILE A 123 28.55 11.28 9.99
C ILE A 123 29.94 10.88 9.50
N TYR A 124 30.29 9.60 9.61
CA TYR A 124 31.49 9.03 9.01
C TYR A 124 31.20 8.65 7.56
N VAL A 125 32.01 9.18 6.65
CA VAL A 125 31.87 8.96 5.21
C VAL A 125 32.95 8.00 4.73
N GLY A 126 32.55 6.84 4.22
CA GLY A 126 33.46 5.79 3.75
C GLY A 126 32.86 4.39 3.82
N ASN A 127 33.66 3.38 3.47
CA ASN A 127 33.22 1.99 3.56
C ASN A 127 33.03 1.59 5.03
N PHE A 128 31.91 0.92 5.34
CA PHE A 128 31.62 0.46 6.70
C PHE A 128 32.74 -0.41 7.29
N ASN A 129 33.37 -1.29 6.50
CA ASN A 129 34.44 -2.16 6.98
C ASN A 129 35.71 -1.40 7.40
N ASP A 130 35.95 -0.22 6.80
CA ASP A 130 37.10 0.62 7.15
C ASP A 130 36.82 1.48 8.38
N ILE A 131 35.56 1.87 8.58
CA ILE A 131 35.10 2.72 9.68
C ILE A 131 34.83 1.90 10.96
N GLU A 132 34.23 0.71 10.83
CA GLU A 132 33.82 -0.14 11.96
C GLU A 132 34.89 -0.29 13.06
N PRO A 133 36.19 -0.51 12.75
CA PRO A 133 37.20 -0.76 13.77
C PRO A 133 37.42 0.41 14.73
N VAL A 134 37.06 1.64 14.33
CA VAL A 134 37.20 2.84 15.17
C VAL A 134 35.90 3.21 15.91
N LEU A 135 34.79 2.53 15.61
CA LEU A 135 33.51 2.82 16.25
C LEU A 135 33.48 2.29 17.70
N PRO A 136 32.92 3.07 18.65
CA PRO A 136 32.69 2.63 20.02
C PRO A 136 31.86 1.35 20.15
N CYS A 137 32.04 0.58 21.22
CA CYS A 137 31.30 -0.66 21.47
C CYS A 137 30.32 -0.56 22.66
N ASP A 138 29.73 0.62 22.85
CA ASP A 138 28.90 0.98 23.99
C ASP A 138 27.59 1.70 23.57
N TYR A 139 27.09 1.43 22.37
CA TYR A 139 25.85 2.01 21.86
C TYR A 139 24.61 1.40 22.54
N ASP A 140 23.66 2.25 22.96
CA ASP A 140 22.33 1.84 23.41
C ASP A 140 21.55 1.18 22.27
N TYR A 141 21.62 1.79 21.08
CA TYR A 141 20.97 1.30 19.88
C TYR A 141 21.94 1.28 18.72
N VAL A 142 22.03 0.14 18.04
CA VAL A 142 22.64 0.02 16.71
C VAL A 142 21.52 -0.26 15.72
N LEU A 143 21.41 0.53 14.65
CA LEU A 143 20.28 0.50 13.72
C LEU A 143 20.74 0.10 12.31
N LEU A 144 20.10 -0.92 11.76
CA LEU A 144 20.20 -1.40 10.38
C LEU A 144 18.83 -1.29 9.70
N ILE A 145 18.49 -0.11 9.18
CA ILE A 145 17.16 0.19 8.61
C ILE A 145 17.25 0.24 7.09
N GLY A 146 16.82 -0.83 6.40
CA GLY A 146 16.98 -0.97 4.94
C GLY A 146 18.45 -1.06 4.51
N VAL A 147 19.22 -1.90 5.22
CA VAL A 147 20.66 -2.09 5.03
C VAL A 147 21.07 -3.56 5.16
N PHE A 148 20.43 -4.33 6.05
CA PHE A 148 20.82 -5.71 6.33
C PHE A 148 20.70 -6.61 5.09
N GLU A 149 19.74 -6.34 4.21
CA GLU A 149 19.50 -7.05 2.97
C GLU A 149 20.69 -7.00 1.98
N TYR A 150 21.49 -5.93 2.08
CA TYR A 150 22.72 -5.71 1.30
C TYR A 150 23.96 -6.39 1.91
N GLY A 151 23.81 -7.18 2.99
CA GLY A 151 24.93 -7.80 3.71
C GLY A 151 25.94 -8.53 2.82
N GLN A 152 25.50 -9.26 1.79
CA GLN A 152 26.41 -9.94 0.85
C GLN A 152 27.22 -9.00 -0.06
N SER A 153 26.74 -7.76 -0.26
CA SER A 153 27.45 -6.73 -1.02
C SER A 153 28.45 -5.98 -0.15
N TYR A 154 28.14 -5.80 1.14
CA TYR A 154 28.98 -5.06 2.07
C TYR A 154 30.04 -5.90 2.77
N ILE A 155 29.76 -7.18 3.02
CA ILE A 155 30.62 -8.06 3.81
C ILE A 155 31.22 -9.14 2.90
N PRO A 156 32.51 -9.04 2.52
CA PRO A 156 33.14 -9.95 1.56
C PRO A 156 33.61 -11.25 2.23
N THR A 157 32.68 -12.01 2.82
CA THR A 157 32.95 -13.29 3.50
C THR A 157 32.09 -14.43 2.93
N LYS A 158 32.33 -15.66 3.40
CA LYS A 158 31.51 -16.82 3.04
C LYS A 158 30.15 -16.84 3.75
N THR A 159 30.02 -16.09 4.84
CA THR A 159 28.87 -16.04 5.73
C THR A 159 28.45 -14.59 5.97
N PRO A 160 28.20 -13.80 4.90
CA PRO A 160 28.15 -12.34 4.98
C PRO A 160 27.12 -11.83 5.99
N TYR A 161 25.95 -12.46 6.06
CA TYR A 161 24.88 -12.04 6.98
C TYR A 161 25.15 -12.42 8.44
N GLU A 162 25.81 -13.56 8.69
CA GLU A 162 26.21 -13.97 10.05
C GLU A 162 27.33 -13.04 10.56
N ASP A 163 28.32 -12.75 9.70
CA ASP A 163 29.41 -11.85 10.01
C ASP A 163 28.90 -10.40 10.20
N PHE A 164 28.00 -9.93 9.33
CA PHE A 164 27.42 -8.59 9.47
C PHE A 164 26.66 -8.43 10.79
N LEU A 165 25.88 -9.46 11.16
CA LEU A 165 25.14 -9.50 12.42
C LEU A 165 26.09 -9.48 13.63
N ASN A 166 27.13 -10.32 13.64
CA ASN A 166 28.11 -10.37 14.72
C ASN A 166 28.89 -9.05 14.88
N ILE A 167 29.32 -8.46 13.76
CA ILE A 167 30.02 -7.17 13.74
C ILE A 167 29.14 -6.09 14.39
N ASN A 168 27.88 -5.94 13.97
CA ASN A 168 27.00 -4.92 14.55
C ASN A 168 26.61 -5.22 15.99
N GLN A 169 26.38 -6.48 16.36
CA GLN A 169 26.04 -6.88 17.72
C GLN A 169 27.17 -6.57 18.72
N LYS A 170 28.43 -6.64 18.30
CA LYS A 170 29.60 -6.22 19.11
C LYS A 170 29.54 -4.74 19.52
N HIS A 171 28.92 -3.88 18.73
CA HIS A 171 28.80 -2.45 19.04
C HIS A 171 27.70 -2.12 20.06
N VAL A 172 26.79 -3.07 20.31
CA VAL A 172 25.69 -2.91 21.26
C VAL A 172 26.20 -3.09 22.69
N LYS A 173 25.92 -2.12 23.56
CA LYS A 173 26.25 -2.23 24.97
C LYS A 173 25.43 -3.32 25.67
N LYS A 174 25.84 -3.67 26.88
CA LYS A 174 25.03 -4.52 27.77
C LYS A 174 23.64 -3.90 27.98
N ASP A 175 22.59 -4.68 27.75
CA ASP A 175 21.17 -4.28 27.85
C ASP A 175 20.71 -3.24 26.79
N GLY A 176 21.51 -2.99 25.76
CA GLY A 176 21.13 -2.27 24.55
C GLY A 176 20.51 -3.16 23.48
N ASN A 177 20.20 -2.60 22.31
CA ASN A 177 19.49 -3.30 21.23
C ASN A 177 20.16 -3.10 19.86
N LEU A 178 20.37 -4.19 19.11
CA LEU A 178 20.49 -4.12 17.66
C LEU A 178 19.08 -4.13 17.06
N VAL A 179 18.78 -3.17 16.19
CA VAL A 179 17.47 -3.02 15.54
C VAL A 179 17.64 -3.19 14.03
N ILE A 180 17.00 -4.20 13.47
CA ILE A 180 17.04 -4.51 12.04
C ILE A 180 15.63 -4.30 11.49
N ALA A 181 15.46 -3.46 10.46
CA ALA A 181 14.18 -3.30 9.78
C ALA A 181 14.35 -3.50 8.27
N ILE A 182 13.68 -4.52 7.74
CA ILE A 182 13.78 -4.94 6.32
C ILE A 182 12.48 -5.56 5.81
N GLU A 183 12.38 -5.69 4.50
CA GLU A 183 11.34 -6.42 3.78
C GLU A 183 11.30 -7.90 4.20
N ASN A 184 10.10 -8.46 4.20
CA ASN A 184 9.90 -9.91 4.27
C ASN A 184 9.63 -10.42 2.85
N LYS A 185 10.47 -11.33 2.33
CA LYS A 185 10.27 -11.92 0.99
C LYS A 185 8.93 -12.64 0.78
N MET A 186 8.24 -13.00 1.87
CA MET A 186 6.91 -13.60 1.87
C MET A 186 5.77 -12.60 2.10
N GLY A 187 6.07 -11.29 2.12
CA GLY A 187 5.10 -10.23 2.36
C GLY A 187 3.87 -10.33 1.45
N MET A 188 2.69 -10.14 2.02
CA MET A 188 1.40 -10.20 1.31
C MET A 188 1.39 -9.33 0.04
N LYS A 189 2.06 -8.18 0.05
CA LYS A 189 2.13 -7.27 -1.10
C LYS A 189 2.70 -7.93 -2.35
N TYR A 190 3.65 -8.85 -2.21
CA TYR A 190 4.27 -9.55 -3.34
C TYR A 190 3.31 -10.57 -3.94
N TRP A 191 2.59 -11.31 -3.10
CA TRP A 191 1.50 -12.19 -3.53
C TRP A 191 0.35 -11.42 -4.17
N ALA A 192 0.09 -10.20 -3.71
CA ALA A 192 -0.96 -9.34 -4.23
C ALA A 192 -0.60 -8.64 -5.55
N GLY A 193 0.65 -8.82 -6.03
CA GLY A 193 1.08 -8.35 -7.35
C GLY A 193 2.02 -7.14 -7.35
N CYS A 194 2.67 -6.80 -6.23
CA CYS A 194 3.81 -5.88 -6.25
C CYS A 194 5.08 -6.60 -6.75
N ALA A 195 5.91 -5.88 -7.51
CA ALA A 195 7.27 -6.34 -7.80
C ALA A 195 8.14 -6.32 -6.54
N GLU A 196 9.20 -7.12 -6.53
CA GLU A 196 10.21 -7.12 -5.48
C GLU A 196 11.00 -5.79 -5.50
N ASP A 197 11.21 -5.22 -4.31
CA ASP A 197 11.61 -3.81 -4.12
C ASP A 197 13.02 -3.47 -4.65
N HIS A 198 13.91 -4.45 -4.80
CA HIS A 198 15.32 -4.24 -5.15
C HIS A 198 15.62 -4.63 -6.60
N LEU A 199 14.97 -5.69 -7.08
CA LEU A 199 15.17 -6.20 -8.45
C LEU A 199 14.10 -5.71 -9.43
N SER A 200 13.01 -5.11 -8.94
CA SER A 200 11.85 -4.71 -9.75
C SER A 200 11.26 -5.86 -10.57
N GLN A 201 11.36 -7.09 -10.04
CA GLN A 201 10.87 -8.31 -10.66
C GLN A 201 9.75 -8.92 -9.81
N PHE A 202 8.69 -9.41 -10.46
CA PHE A 202 7.65 -10.14 -9.75
C PHE A 202 8.20 -11.46 -9.19
N PHE A 203 7.76 -11.84 -7.99
CA PHE A 203 8.05 -13.12 -7.34
C PHE A 203 9.53 -13.43 -7.02
N ALA A 204 10.49 -12.58 -7.36
CA ALA A 204 11.93 -12.86 -7.16
C ALA A 204 12.27 -13.30 -5.72
N GLY A 205 11.73 -12.61 -4.70
CA GLY A 205 11.90 -13.00 -3.30
C GLY A 205 11.15 -14.28 -2.91
N ILE A 206 9.97 -14.52 -3.48
CA ILE A 206 9.15 -15.72 -3.23
C ILE A 206 9.84 -16.96 -3.79
N GLU A 207 10.45 -16.85 -4.97
CA GLU A 207 11.22 -17.90 -5.64
C GLU A 207 12.66 -18.05 -5.10
N ASP A 208 13.00 -17.31 -4.06
CA ASP A 208 14.31 -17.33 -3.41
C ASP A 208 15.48 -16.92 -4.32
N TYR A 209 15.24 -15.92 -5.18
CA TYR A 209 16.25 -15.26 -6.01
C TYR A 209 17.05 -16.22 -6.92
N PRO A 210 16.40 -16.99 -7.80
CA PRO A 210 17.06 -18.01 -8.64
C PRO A 210 18.15 -17.43 -9.54
N ASP A 211 17.95 -16.19 -10.00
CA ASP A 211 18.88 -15.47 -10.87
C ASP A 211 20.04 -14.79 -10.11
N GLY A 212 20.15 -15.00 -8.80
CA GLY A 212 21.23 -14.40 -8.01
C GLY A 212 20.90 -12.96 -7.59
N GLY A 213 21.84 -12.03 -7.80
CA GLY A 213 21.70 -10.62 -7.42
C GLY A 213 22.39 -10.25 -6.11
N ALA A 214 22.53 -8.94 -5.89
CA ALA A 214 23.31 -8.32 -4.82
C ALA A 214 22.59 -8.19 -3.47
N VAL A 215 21.28 -8.48 -3.42
CA VAL A 215 20.42 -8.32 -2.24
C VAL A 215 19.74 -9.64 -1.85
N ARG A 216 19.56 -9.88 -0.54
CA ARG A 216 18.69 -10.94 -0.01
C ARG A 216 17.83 -10.41 1.12
N THR A 217 16.54 -10.67 1.03
CA THR A 217 15.60 -10.46 2.14
C THR A 217 15.25 -11.82 2.78
N PHE A 218 14.63 -11.80 3.97
CA PHE A 218 14.51 -12.99 4.81
C PHE A 218 13.08 -13.22 5.27
N THR A 219 12.69 -14.48 5.43
CA THR A 219 11.50 -14.83 6.21
C THR A 219 11.80 -14.72 7.70
N ARG A 220 10.76 -14.67 8.55
CA ARG A 220 10.91 -14.76 10.01
C ARG A 220 11.83 -15.91 10.43
N GLY A 221 11.52 -17.13 9.97
CA GLY A 221 12.33 -18.31 10.28
C GLY A 221 13.77 -18.25 9.73
N GLY A 222 14.01 -17.50 8.66
CA GLY A 222 15.36 -17.21 8.16
C GLY A 222 16.15 -16.32 9.13
N LEU A 223 15.53 -15.26 9.63
CA LEU A 223 16.13 -14.36 10.63
C LEU A 223 16.38 -15.08 11.96
N GLU A 224 15.42 -15.86 12.45
CA GLU A 224 15.57 -16.67 13.68
C GLU A 224 16.75 -17.65 13.58
N LYS A 225 16.92 -18.31 12.43
CA LYS A 225 18.08 -19.19 12.18
C LYS A 225 19.40 -18.41 12.21
N LEU A 226 19.46 -17.21 11.61
CA LEU A 226 20.66 -16.36 11.62
C LEU A 226 21.02 -15.92 13.04
N LEU A 227 20.04 -15.43 13.81
CA LEU A 227 20.20 -15.02 15.21
C LEU A 227 20.71 -16.19 16.07
N HIS A 228 20.09 -17.37 15.93
CA HIS A 228 20.51 -18.57 16.64
C HIS A 228 21.96 -18.97 16.32
N LYS A 229 22.35 -18.97 15.04
CA LYS A 229 23.74 -19.28 14.63
C LYS A 229 24.76 -18.29 15.18
N CYS A 230 24.37 -17.03 15.33
CA CYS A 230 25.21 -15.99 15.93
C CYS A 230 25.18 -16.01 17.47
N GLY A 231 24.49 -16.96 18.09
CA GLY A 231 24.40 -17.07 19.55
C GLY A 231 23.60 -15.95 20.20
N ILE A 232 22.59 -15.41 19.52
CA ILE A 232 21.70 -14.34 20.00
C ILE A 232 20.34 -14.96 20.38
N PRO A 233 20.12 -15.33 21.65
CA PRO A 233 18.88 -15.98 22.09
C PRO A 233 17.76 -14.99 22.44
N ASP A 234 18.11 -13.73 22.75
CA ASP A 234 17.17 -12.72 23.22
C ASP A 234 16.84 -11.74 22.09
N TYR A 235 15.65 -11.91 21.50
CA TYR A 235 15.17 -11.09 20.40
C TYR A 235 13.65 -11.01 20.35
N HIS A 236 13.14 -9.96 19.71
CA HIS A 236 11.72 -9.66 19.61
C HIS A 236 11.34 -9.19 18.20
N PHE A 237 10.23 -9.71 17.69
CA PHE A 237 9.66 -9.31 16.41
C PHE A 237 8.58 -8.24 16.57
N TYR A 238 8.71 -7.24 15.72
CA TYR A 238 7.73 -6.22 15.42
C TYR A 238 7.38 -6.24 13.94
N TYR A 239 6.18 -5.77 13.60
CA TYR A 239 5.61 -5.82 12.26
C TYR A 239 5.18 -4.42 11.83
N PRO A 240 6.07 -3.66 11.18
CA PRO A 240 5.71 -2.39 10.57
C PRO A 240 4.69 -2.60 9.45
N TYR A 241 3.64 -1.80 9.47
CA TYR A 241 2.53 -1.82 8.53
C TYR A 241 2.25 -0.40 8.00
N PRO A 242 2.00 -0.21 6.69
CA PRO A 242 1.98 -1.21 5.63
C PRO A 242 3.33 -1.88 5.30
N ASP A 243 4.44 -1.21 5.60
CA ASP A 243 5.79 -1.76 5.55
C ASP A 243 6.73 -0.92 6.47
N TYR A 244 8.02 -1.27 6.53
CA TYR A 244 9.00 -0.51 7.30
C TYR A 244 9.38 0.84 6.67
N LYS A 245 9.06 1.05 5.39
CA LYS A 245 9.43 2.25 4.65
C LYS A 245 8.48 3.40 4.97
N PHE A 246 7.17 3.16 4.92
CA PHE A 246 6.12 4.13 5.23
C PHE A 246 5.20 3.56 6.30
N THR A 247 5.75 3.44 7.50
CA THR A 247 5.05 2.82 8.63
C THR A 247 3.97 3.72 9.20
N ASP A 248 2.72 3.25 9.17
CA ASP A 248 1.59 3.88 9.86
C ASP A 248 1.37 3.23 11.23
N THR A 249 1.70 1.96 11.39
CA THR A 249 1.46 1.18 12.61
C THR A 249 2.54 0.14 12.79
N ILE A 250 2.95 -0.14 14.03
CA ILE A 250 3.87 -1.22 14.36
C ILE A 250 3.17 -2.13 15.36
N TYR A 251 3.01 -3.39 14.96
CA TYR A 251 2.53 -4.47 15.83
C TYR A 251 3.72 -5.21 16.44
N SER A 252 3.48 -6.04 17.45
CA SER A 252 4.50 -6.94 18.01
C SER A 252 3.92 -8.33 18.24
N ASP A 253 4.78 -9.32 18.52
CA ASP A 253 4.33 -10.64 18.98
C ASP A 253 3.41 -10.55 20.22
N ARG A 254 3.50 -9.47 21.01
CA ARG A 254 2.67 -9.23 22.20
C ARG A 254 1.33 -8.55 21.89
N ARG A 255 1.18 -7.95 20.71
CA ARG A 255 -0.08 -7.37 20.18
C ARG A 255 -0.07 -7.44 18.66
N LEU A 256 -0.47 -8.59 18.13
CA LEU A 256 -0.71 -8.82 16.70
C LEU A 256 -1.95 -8.05 16.22
N PRO A 257 -2.07 -7.74 14.92
CA PRO A 257 -3.26 -7.10 14.37
C PRO A 257 -4.51 -7.96 14.58
N LYS A 258 -5.66 -7.30 14.73
CA LYS A 258 -6.98 -7.91 14.70
C LYS A 258 -7.59 -7.81 13.30
N VAL A 259 -8.60 -8.66 13.04
CA VAL A 259 -9.39 -8.62 11.81
C VAL A 259 -9.93 -7.19 11.60
N GLY A 260 -9.83 -6.67 10.37
CA GLY A 260 -10.25 -5.33 10.02
C GLY A 260 -9.18 -4.24 10.21
N GLU A 261 -8.12 -4.46 11.00
CA GLU A 261 -7.11 -3.44 11.27
C GLU A 261 -6.18 -3.14 10.07
N LEU A 262 -6.06 -4.06 9.09
CA LEU A 262 -5.12 -3.96 7.96
C LEU A 262 -5.82 -3.60 6.63
N SER A 263 -6.15 -2.33 6.45
CA SER A 263 -6.94 -1.82 5.30
C SER A 263 -6.22 -0.85 4.35
N LYS A 264 -5.01 -0.36 4.68
CA LYS A 264 -4.22 0.60 3.89
C LYS A 264 -3.18 -0.08 2.99
N ASN A 265 -3.62 -0.99 2.10
CA ASN A 265 -2.72 -1.94 1.41
C ASN A 265 -2.17 -1.48 0.04
N LEU A 266 -2.82 -0.55 -0.67
CA LEU A 266 -2.42 -0.11 -2.03
C LEU A 266 -1.23 0.87 -2.03
N ARG A 267 -0.06 0.44 -1.54
CA ARG A 267 1.12 1.27 -1.24
C ARG A 267 2.33 1.04 -2.18
N ASN A 268 2.11 0.70 -3.45
CA ASN A 268 3.20 0.57 -4.43
C ASN A 268 3.61 1.96 -4.97
N PHE A 269 4.72 2.50 -4.50
CA PHE A 269 5.17 3.85 -4.85
C PHE A 269 6.38 3.88 -5.79
N ASP A 270 7.16 2.81 -5.78
CA ASP A 270 8.36 2.58 -6.58
C ASP A 270 8.04 2.03 -7.97
N ALA A 271 7.05 1.14 -8.09
CA ALA A 271 6.68 0.46 -9.33
C ALA A 271 5.17 0.34 -9.56
N ASP A 272 4.79 0.00 -10.79
CA ASP A 272 3.43 -0.47 -11.10
C ASP A 272 3.18 -1.84 -10.45
N ARG A 273 1.91 -2.17 -10.21
CA ARG A 273 1.50 -3.47 -9.65
C ARG A 273 0.35 -4.10 -10.41
N MET A 274 0.22 -5.42 -10.27
CA MET A 274 -1.02 -6.15 -10.53
C MET A 274 -1.95 -6.08 -9.31
N LEU A 275 -3.26 -6.23 -9.53
CA LEU A 275 -4.27 -6.36 -8.47
C LEU A 275 -4.81 -7.78 -8.45
N LEU A 276 -4.07 -8.72 -7.86
CA LEU A 276 -4.39 -10.16 -7.94
C LEU A 276 -5.57 -10.58 -7.05
N PHE A 277 -5.69 -10.00 -5.87
CA PHE A 277 -6.80 -10.24 -4.93
C PHE A 277 -7.01 -9.03 -4.00
N ASP A 278 -8.11 -9.05 -3.23
CA ASP A 278 -8.36 -8.07 -2.18
C ASP A 278 -7.48 -8.35 -0.95
N GLU A 279 -6.45 -7.54 -0.77
CA GLU A 279 -5.48 -7.68 0.32
C GLU A 279 -6.10 -7.55 1.71
N LYS A 280 -7.15 -6.75 1.88
CA LYS A 280 -7.81 -6.63 3.19
C LYS A 280 -8.42 -7.98 3.57
N ASN A 281 -9.13 -8.62 2.64
CA ASN A 281 -9.73 -9.92 2.88
C ASN A 281 -8.66 -11.01 3.12
N ALA A 282 -7.55 -10.96 2.39
CA ALA A 282 -6.43 -11.88 2.58
C ALA A 282 -5.76 -11.69 3.94
N PHE A 283 -5.52 -10.44 4.37
CA PHE A 283 -5.00 -10.12 5.70
C PHE A 283 -5.95 -10.58 6.81
N ASP A 284 -7.25 -10.30 6.68
CA ASP A 284 -8.27 -10.75 7.63
C ASP A 284 -8.27 -12.29 7.77
N MET A 285 -8.05 -13.02 6.68
CA MET A 285 -7.92 -14.48 6.71
C MET A 285 -6.66 -14.95 7.43
N VAL A 286 -5.47 -14.44 7.09
CA VAL A 286 -4.21 -14.89 7.74
C VAL A 286 -4.14 -14.49 9.21
N ILE A 287 -4.86 -13.44 9.62
CA ILE A 287 -5.04 -13.08 11.03
C ILE A 287 -5.91 -14.12 11.74
N ARG A 288 -7.06 -14.50 11.16
CA ARG A 288 -7.93 -15.55 11.74
C ARG A 288 -7.20 -16.89 11.89
N GLU A 289 -6.37 -17.26 10.93
CA GLU A 289 -5.59 -18.52 10.96
C GLU A 289 -4.32 -18.43 11.82
N GLY A 290 -4.00 -17.28 12.41
CA GLY A 290 -2.82 -17.11 13.27
C GLY A 290 -1.48 -17.14 12.51
N ILE A 291 -1.49 -16.95 11.19
CA ILE A 291 -0.29 -17.00 10.33
C ILE A 291 0.16 -15.62 9.82
N PHE A 292 -0.43 -14.53 10.31
CA PHE A 292 -0.05 -13.16 9.96
C PHE A 292 1.47 -12.88 10.01
N PRO A 293 2.24 -13.30 11.03
CA PRO A 293 3.69 -13.07 11.08
C PRO A 293 4.44 -13.52 9.83
N MET A 294 3.97 -14.57 9.14
CA MET A 294 4.59 -15.07 7.91
C MET A 294 4.36 -14.12 6.72
N TYR A 295 3.25 -13.40 6.70
CA TYR A 295 2.79 -12.57 5.58
C TYR A 295 2.87 -11.06 5.83
N SER A 296 3.34 -10.62 7.01
CA SER A 296 3.71 -9.22 7.23
C SER A 296 4.67 -8.76 6.13
N ASN A 297 4.46 -7.58 5.56
CA ASN A 297 5.29 -7.07 4.46
C ASN A 297 6.74 -6.77 4.89
N SER A 298 6.97 -6.58 6.19
CA SER A 298 8.28 -6.24 6.73
C SER A 298 8.42 -6.76 8.16
N TYR A 299 9.67 -6.84 8.61
CA TYR A 299 10.01 -7.12 10.00
C TYR A 299 10.82 -5.96 10.58
N LEU A 300 10.60 -5.71 11.87
CA LEU A 300 11.57 -5.03 12.71
C LEU A 300 11.97 -6.03 13.81
N VAL A 301 13.24 -6.40 13.84
CA VAL A 301 13.81 -7.32 14.83
C VAL A 301 14.66 -6.51 15.79
N MET A 302 14.43 -6.69 17.09
CA MET A 302 15.24 -6.08 18.15
C MET A 302 15.92 -7.18 18.95
N THR A 303 17.24 -7.12 19.12
CA THR A 303 17.98 -7.98 20.05
C THR A 303 18.02 -7.35 21.44
N GLY A 304 18.25 -8.15 22.49
CA GLY A 304 18.29 -7.66 23.86
C GLY A 304 16.90 -7.33 24.42
N PRO A 305 16.82 -6.64 25.58
CA PRO A 305 15.57 -6.54 26.31
C PRO A 305 14.49 -5.75 25.54
N PRO A 306 13.22 -6.16 25.60
CA PRO A 306 12.16 -5.51 24.84
C PRO A 306 11.74 -4.19 25.50
N PRO A 307 11.34 -3.18 24.70
CA PRO A 307 10.66 -2.01 25.23
C PRO A 307 9.27 -2.38 25.79
N GLU A 308 8.68 -1.53 26.62
CA GLU A 308 7.30 -1.72 27.12
C GLU A 308 6.24 -1.53 26.04
N THR A 309 6.55 -0.75 24.99
CA THR A 309 5.65 -0.49 23.86
C THR A 309 5.45 -1.77 23.05
N VAL A 310 4.21 -2.28 23.02
CA VAL A 310 3.82 -3.49 22.27
C VAL A 310 3.10 -3.17 20.97
N TYR A 311 2.65 -1.93 20.81
CA TYR A 311 1.96 -1.41 19.64
C TYR A 311 2.16 0.10 19.57
N THR A 312 2.34 0.65 18.37
CA THR A 312 2.31 2.10 18.11
C THR A 312 1.58 2.39 16.82
N LYS A 313 0.76 3.44 16.79
CA LYS A 313 0.10 3.97 15.60
C LYS A 313 0.41 5.44 15.44
N PHE A 314 0.73 5.85 14.21
CA PHE A 314 1.05 7.21 13.85
C PHE A 314 -0.08 7.82 13.03
N SER A 315 -0.41 9.07 13.32
CA SER A 315 -1.35 9.88 12.54
C SER A 315 -0.71 11.15 11.99
N ASN A 316 0.60 11.10 11.69
CA ASN A 316 1.35 12.21 11.11
C ASN A 316 1.13 12.36 9.59
N ASP A 317 0.17 11.66 9.02
CA ASP A 317 -0.47 11.98 7.75
C ASP A 317 -1.56 13.08 7.89
N ARG A 318 -1.96 13.40 9.13
CA ARG A 318 -2.84 14.53 9.46
C ARG A 318 -2.08 15.86 9.45
N ALA A 319 -2.82 16.97 9.51
CA ALA A 319 -2.24 18.28 9.79
C ALA A 319 -1.43 18.24 11.09
N GLU A 320 -0.36 19.03 11.18
CA GLU A 320 0.58 19.00 12.32
C GLU A 320 -0.09 19.22 13.68
N ILE A 321 -1.14 20.05 13.73
CA ILE A 321 -1.93 20.29 14.94
C ILE A 321 -2.73 19.07 15.41
N TYR A 322 -2.95 18.08 14.55
CA TYR A 322 -3.70 16.84 14.84
C TYR A 322 -2.84 15.58 14.79
N ALA A 323 -1.52 15.73 14.58
CA ALA A 323 -0.60 14.62 14.44
C ALA A 323 -0.25 14.05 15.83
N ILE A 324 -0.61 12.79 16.07
CA ILE A 324 -0.36 12.10 17.33
C ILE A 324 0.30 10.73 17.10
N ARG A 325 0.95 10.21 18.15
CA ARG A 325 1.38 8.83 18.26
C ARG A 325 0.60 8.16 19.37
N THR A 326 -0.03 7.02 19.09
CA THR A 326 -0.79 6.23 20.06
C THR A 326 -0.05 4.94 20.35
N ASP A 327 0.41 4.77 21.58
CA ASP A 327 1.15 3.60 22.04
C ASP A 327 0.26 2.73 22.94
N ILE A 328 0.38 1.40 22.84
CA ILE A 328 -0.05 0.48 23.90
C ILE A 328 1.21 -0.01 24.61
N LEU A 329 1.24 0.15 25.94
CA LEU A 329 2.34 -0.29 26.77
C LEU A 329 1.90 -1.48 27.61
N GLU A 330 2.82 -2.42 27.84
CA GLU A 330 2.65 -3.57 28.74
C GLU A 330 3.72 -3.51 29.83
N ALA A 331 3.33 -3.10 31.04
CA ALA A 331 4.23 -3.03 32.20
C ALA A 331 4.68 -4.45 32.62
N GLY A 332 5.99 -4.63 32.86
CA GLY A 332 6.54 -5.86 33.43
C GLY A 332 7.53 -6.64 32.57
N SER A 333 8.29 -6.00 31.68
CA SER A 333 9.29 -6.70 30.84
C SER A 333 10.75 -6.59 31.31
N ARG A 334 11.04 -6.06 32.51
CA ARG A 334 12.35 -6.15 33.21
C ARG A 334 12.17 -6.41 34.73
N PRO A 335 13.13 -7.05 35.43
CA PRO A 335 13.00 -7.44 36.84
C PRO A 335 13.23 -6.25 37.77
N GLY A 336 12.32 -5.98 38.71
CA GLY A 336 12.64 -5.08 39.84
C GLY A 336 11.49 -4.47 40.64
N GLU A 337 10.29 -4.33 40.09
CA GLU A 337 9.15 -3.78 40.85
C GLU A 337 7.86 -4.59 40.65
N PRO A 338 7.16 -4.99 41.73
CA PRO A 338 5.89 -5.69 41.62
C PRO A 338 4.75 -4.71 41.36
N CYS A 339 4.26 -4.67 40.12
CA CYS A 339 2.87 -4.28 39.88
C CYS A 339 1.95 -5.37 40.43
N ARG A 340 1.06 -5.03 41.38
CA ARG A 340 0.03 -5.97 41.85
C ARG A 340 -1.01 -6.20 40.73
N GLY A 341 -1.08 -7.45 40.24
CA GLY A 341 -2.10 -7.96 39.32
C GLY A 341 -1.56 -8.37 37.94
N ASP A 342 -2.16 -9.40 37.34
CA ASP A 342 -1.78 -10.00 36.04
C ASP A 342 -1.94 -8.98 34.89
N LYS A 343 -0.84 -8.30 34.51
CA LYS A 343 -0.66 -7.39 33.36
C LYS A 343 -1.62 -6.19 33.26
N LYS A 344 -1.17 -5.00 33.69
CA LYS A 344 -1.88 -3.72 33.47
C LYS A 344 -1.36 -2.99 32.23
N ARG A 345 -1.93 -3.29 31.06
CA ARG A 345 -1.69 -2.49 29.84
C ARG A 345 -2.26 -1.08 30.00
N CYS A 346 -1.69 -0.11 29.30
CA CYS A 346 -2.28 1.22 29.16
C CYS A 346 -2.11 1.75 27.73
N VAL A 347 -2.93 2.75 27.37
CA VAL A 347 -2.82 3.46 26.10
C VAL A 347 -2.26 4.84 26.36
N ARG A 348 -1.25 5.28 25.60
CA ARG A 348 -0.72 6.65 25.69
C ARG A 348 -0.83 7.34 24.34
N LYS A 349 -1.41 8.54 24.33
CA LYS A 349 -1.46 9.40 23.14
C LYS A 349 -0.49 10.57 23.33
N TYR A 350 0.58 10.57 22.53
CA TYR A 350 1.62 11.57 22.52
C TYR A 350 1.42 12.55 21.36
N PRO A 351 1.69 13.85 21.54
CA PRO A 351 1.77 14.78 20.42
C PRO A 351 2.99 14.43 19.55
N ALA A 352 2.82 14.38 18.23
CA ALA A 352 3.93 14.07 17.32
C ALA A 352 4.93 15.25 17.20
N CYS A 353 4.48 16.47 17.48
CA CYS A 353 5.29 17.68 17.48
C CYS A 353 4.68 18.72 18.44
N PRO A 354 5.39 19.83 18.74
CA PRO A 354 4.87 20.89 19.61
C PRO A 354 3.51 21.46 19.20
N ALA A 355 3.20 21.50 17.90
CA ALA A 355 1.92 22.01 17.38
C ALA A 355 0.71 21.15 17.80
N ALA A 356 0.91 19.85 18.09
CA ALA A 356 -0.16 18.93 18.49
C ALA A 356 -0.41 18.89 20.01
N VAL A 357 0.36 19.62 20.82
CA VAL A 357 0.27 19.56 22.29
C VAL A 357 -1.11 19.98 22.78
N GLU A 358 -1.67 21.06 22.23
CA GLU A 358 -3.00 21.54 22.60
C GLU A 358 -4.07 20.50 22.28
N HIS A 359 -4.01 19.88 21.10
CA HIS A 359 -4.92 18.83 20.68
C HIS A 359 -4.93 17.64 21.65
N VAL A 360 -3.74 17.15 22.05
CA VAL A 360 -3.62 16.05 23.02
C VAL A 360 -4.12 16.44 24.40
N GLN A 361 -3.85 17.67 24.87
CA GLN A 361 -4.36 18.16 26.16
C GLN A 361 -5.89 18.26 26.16
N ASN A 362 -6.47 18.67 25.04
CA ASN A 362 -7.92 18.79 24.89
C ASN A 362 -8.64 17.44 25.06
N ILE A 363 -8.00 16.31 24.74
CA ILE A 363 -8.56 14.97 25.00
C ILE A 363 -8.95 14.82 26.48
N TYR A 364 -8.09 15.28 27.41
CA TYR A 364 -8.39 15.22 28.85
C TYR A 364 -9.47 16.22 29.29
N GLU A 365 -9.51 17.41 28.68
CA GLU A 365 -10.57 18.39 28.95
C GLU A 365 -11.94 17.87 28.50
N TYR A 366 -12.00 17.26 27.31
CA TYR A 366 -13.21 16.67 26.76
C TYR A 366 -13.64 15.40 27.48
N TYR A 367 -12.70 14.57 27.96
CA TYR A 367 -13.00 13.47 28.87
C TYR A 367 -13.89 13.92 30.03
N LYS A 368 -13.52 15.00 30.74
CA LYS A 368 -14.30 15.54 31.87
C LYS A 368 -15.70 15.99 31.45
N LYS A 369 -15.81 16.68 30.31
CA LYS A 369 -17.09 17.21 29.80
C LYS A 369 -18.02 16.09 29.33
N LEU A 370 -17.51 15.14 28.56
CA LEU A 370 -18.26 13.98 28.07
C LEU A 370 -18.70 13.07 29.22
N LYS A 371 -17.82 12.84 30.22
CA LYS A 371 -18.16 12.05 31.42
C LYS A 371 -19.36 12.63 32.15
N LYS A 372 -19.43 13.97 32.25
CA LYS A 372 -20.60 14.68 32.82
C LYS A 372 -21.83 14.62 31.90
N ARG A 373 -21.66 14.72 30.58
CA ARG A 373 -22.76 14.64 29.61
C ARG A 373 -23.46 13.29 29.70
N PHE A 374 -22.69 12.19 29.67
CA PHE A 374 -23.21 10.82 29.60
C PHE A 374 -23.42 10.16 30.97
N GLU A 375 -23.28 10.89 32.07
CA GLU A 375 -23.56 10.37 33.42
C GLU A 375 -25.01 9.85 33.52
N GLY A 376 -25.14 8.53 33.71
CA GLY A 376 -26.43 7.83 33.79
C GLY A 376 -27.02 7.36 32.45
N SER A 377 -26.33 7.53 31.32
CA SER A 377 -26.80 7.05 30.00
C SER A 377 -26.52 5.57 29.74
N GLY A 378 -25.58 4.97 30.48
CA GLY A 378 -25.01 3.65 30.17
C GLY A 378 -23.94 3.67 29.08
N LEU A 379 -23.54 4.84 28.58
CA LEU A 379 -22.32 5.07 27.80
C LEU A 379 -21.26 5.67 28.72
N PHE A 380 -20.23 4.88 29.02
CA PHE A 380 -19.11 5.28 29.85
C PHE A 380 -18.02 5.91 28.98
N ILE A 381 -17.28 6.87 29.54
CA ILE A 381 -16.15 7.49 28.86
C ILE A 381 -14.88 6.90 29.46
N ASN A 382 -14.06 6.29 28.61
CA ASN A 382 -12.82 5.62 29.01
C ASN A 382 -11.93 6.56 29.83
N ASP A 383 -11.44 6.11 30.99
CA ASP A 383 -10.74 7.01 31.91
C ASP A 383 -9.41 7.52 31.31
N CYS A 384 -9.16 8.81 31.48
CA CYS A 384 -8.01 9.52 30.91
C CYS A 384 -7.33 10.42 31.93
N HIS A 385 -6.00 10.45 31.88
CA HIS A 385 -5.15 11.26 32.73
C HIS A 385 -4.14 12.03 31.90
N LEU A 386 -4.03 13.34 32.13
CA LEU A 386 -2.98 14.17 31.55
C LEU A 386 -1.67 14.02 32.36
N ILE A 387 -0.58 13.67 31.67
CA ILE A 387 0.75 13.52 32.26
C ILE A 387 1.65 14.69 31.82
N LYS A 388 2.34 15.28 32.80
CA LYS A 388 3.34 16.35 32.63
C LYS A 388 4.56 15.99 33.47
N ASP A 389 5.51 15.26 32.89
CA ASP A 389 6.71 14.79 33.58
C ASP A 389 7.85 15.82 33.64
N GLY A 390 7.73 16.93 32.89
CA GLY A 390 8.71 18.02 32.84
C GLY A 390 9.89 17.77 31.89
N TYR A 391 9.98 16.58 31.29
CA TYR A 391 11.06 16.20 30.36
C TYR A 391 10.54 15.99 28.94
N SER A 392 9.31 15.50 28.79
CA SER A 392 8.66 15.22 27.51
C SER A 392 7.49 16.20 27.24
N LEU A 393 7.01 16.24 25.99
CA LEU A 393 5.77 16.95 25.68
C LEU A 393 4.59 16.32 26.45
N PRO A 394 3.66 17.12 26.99
CA PRO A 394 2.49 16.60 27.71
C PRO A 394 1.71 15.59 26.86
N TYR A 395 1.37 14.46 27.46
CA TYR A 395 0.64 13.37 26.82
C TYR A 395 -0.52 12.90 27.69
N VAL A 396 -1.49 12.20 27.10
CA VAL A 396 -2.58 11.59 27.87
C VAL A 396 -2.39 10.09 27.97
N GLN A 397 -2.75 9.53 29.12
CA GLN A 397 -2.79 8.10 29.37
C GLN A 397 -4.23 7.67 29.61
N LEU A 398 -4.70 6.70 28.83
CA LEU A 398 -5.99 6.06 28.98
C LEU A 398 -5.82 4.64 29.52
N GLU A 399 -6.85 4.15 30.20
CA GLU A 399 -6.93 2.74 30.56
C GLU A 399 -7.03 1.85 29.30
N TYR A 400 -6.50 0.63 29.40
CA TYR A 400 -6.66 -0.39 28.37
C TYR A 400 -7.84 -1.27 28.72
N LEU A 401 -8.89 -1.21 27.90
CA LEU A 401 -10.09 -2.03 28.06
C LEU A 401 -10.05 -3.25 27.14
N GLU A 402 -10.54 -4.38 27.66
CA GLU A 402 -10.77 -5.60 26.90
C GLU A 402 -12.26 -5.79 26.62
N GLY A 403 -12.60 -6.17 25.39
CA GLY A 403 -13.97 -6.33 24.94
C GLY A 403 -14.06 -6.41 23.41
N CYS A 404 -15.31 -6.35 22.92
CA CYS A 404 -15.62 -6.26 21.50
C CYS A 404 -16.10 -4.86 21.18
N THR A 405 -15.70 -4.32 20.04
CA THR A 405 -16.23 -3.06 19.53
C THR A 405 -17.68 -3.25 19.07
N LEU A 406 -18.50 -2.20 19.14
CA LEU A 406 -19.83 -2.22 18.57
C LEU A 406 -19.77 -2.50 17.06
N GLU A 407 -18.70 -2.07 16.38
CA GLU A 407 -18.46 -2.40 14.97
C GLU A 407 -18.34 -3.92 14.75
N GLU A 408 -17.55 -4.62 15.57
CA GLU A 408 -17.42 -6.09 15.50
C GLU A 408 -18.77 -6.80 15.74
N MET A 409 -19.53 -6.36 16.73
CA MET A 409 -20.86 -6.93 17.03
C MET A 409 -21.86 -6.71 15.86
N LEU A 410 -21.77 -5.56 15.18
CA LEU A 410 -22.60 -5.27 14.01
C LEU A 410 -22.14 -6.06 12.78
N ASP A 411 -20.84 -6.31 12.63
CA ASP A 411 -20.29 -7.16 11.57
C ASP A 411 -20.77 -8.61 11.76
N GLU A 412 -20.76 -9.14 12.99
CA GLU A 412 -21.29 -10.48 13.33
C GLU A 412 -22.77 -10.60 12.91
N CYS A 413 -23.60 -9.60 13.22
CA CYS A 413 -25.00 -9.59 12.79
C CYS A 413 -25.14 -9.66 11.26
N LEU A 414 -24.27 -8.99 10.49
CA LEU A 414 -24.30 -9.04 9.03
C LEU A 414 -23.78 -10.37 8.46
N GLU A 415 -22.88 -11.04 9.17
CA GLU A 415 -22.36 -12.36 8.80
C GLU A 415 -23.39 -13.47 9.07
N GLU A 416 -24.14 -13.37 10.16
CA GLU A 416 -25.22 -14.29 10.54
C GLU A 416 -26.58 -13.96 9.87
N GLU A 417 -26.65 -12.85 9.12
CA GLU A 417 -27.89 -12.33 8.52
C GLU A 417 -28.99 -11.97 9.56
N ASP A 418 -28.58 -11.67 10.80
CA ASP A 418 -29.45 -11.28 11.91
C ASP A 418 -29.69 -9.75 11.95
N MET A 419 -30.58 -9.29 11.07
CA MET A 419 -30.95 -7.87 11.00
C MET A 419 -31.79 -7.38 12.20
N ASP A 420 -32.37 -8.28 13.00
CA ASP A 420 -33.14 -7.91 14.19
C ASP A 420 -32.18 -7.54 15.33
N SER A 421 -31.13 -8.32 15.55
CA SER A 421 -30.05 -7.97 16.49
C SER A 421 -29.31 -6.71 16.06
N PHE A 422 -29.03 -6.55 14.77
CA PHE A 422 -28.45 -5.31 14.25
C PHE A 422 -29.31 -4.09 14.61
N GLN A 423 -30.63 -4.18 14.39
CA GLN A 423 -31.57 -3.09 14.71
C GLN A 423 -31.63 -2.79 16.21
N ARG A 424 -31.57 -3.81 17.07
CA ARG A 424 -31.53 -3.63 18.53
C ARG A 424 -30.27 -2.90 18.98
N LEU A 425 -29.09 -3.34 18.52
CA LEU A 425 -27.81 -2.71 18.83
C LEU A 425 -27.76 -1.27 18.35
N PHE A 426 -28.24 -1.01 17.12
CA PHE A 426 -28.32 0.35 16.58
C PHE A 426 -29.31 1.23 17.35
N GLY A 427 -30.45 0.69 17.78
CA GLY A 427 -31.40 1.39 18.64
C GLY A 427 -30.80 1.77 19.99
N GLU A 428 -30.10 0.83 20.64
CA GLU A 428 -29.42 1.09 21.92
C GLU A 428 -28.30 2.14 21.76
N TYR A 429 -27.57 2.08 20.64
CA TYR A 429 -26.62 3.12 20.26
C TYR A 429 -27.28 4.50 20.16
N LEU A 430 -28.41 4.61 19.44
CA LEU A 430 -29.17 5.86 19.30
C LEU A 430 -29.61 6.43 20.65
N ASP A 431 -30.15 5.58 21.53
CA ASP A 431 -30.60 5.99 22.87
C ASP A 431 -29.44 6.58 23.69
N LYS A 432 -28.27 5.93 23.63
CA LYS A 432 -27.07 6.38 24.34
C LYS A 432 -26.55 7.72 23.80
N ILE A 433 -26.44 7.89 22.48
CA ILE A 433 -25.89 9.13 21.90
C ILE A 433 -26.86 10.33 21.99
N SER A 434 -28.16 10.06 22.09
CA SER A 434 -29.21 11.07 22.28
C SER A 434 -29.21 11.65 23.70
N TYR A 435 -28.55 11.00 24.65
CA TYR A 435 -28.57 11.41 26.05
C TYR A 435 -28.00 12.81 26.22
N ARG A 436 -28.84 13.71 26.74
CA ARG A 436 -28.54 15.14 26.96
C ARG A 436 -27.95 15.84 25.72
N ALA A 437 -28.47 15.54 24.52
CA ALA A 437 -27.99 16.09 23.25
C ALA A 437 -27.98 17.63 23.16
N TRP A 438 -28.70 18.33 24.04
CA TRP A 438 -28.68 19.79 24.14
C TRP A 438 -27.45 20.37 24.86
N GLN A 439 -26.61 19.53 25.48
CA GLN A 439 -25.34 20.01 26.05
C GLN A 439 -24.33 20.31 24.95
N PRO A 440 -23.61 21.44 25.00
CA PRO A 440 -22.67 21.87 23.97
C PRO A 440 -21.32 21.15 24.11
N VAL A 441 -21.34 19.82 24.04
CA VAL A 441 -20.15 18.99 23.98
C VAL A 441 -20.49 17.72 23.21
N ALA A 442 -19.88 17.51 22.04
CA ALA A 442 -20.14 16.33 21.22
C ALA A 442 -18.85 15.83 20.58
N ASP A 443 -18.65 14.51 20.67
CA ASP A 443 -17.65 13.82 19.89
C ASP A 443 -18.19 13.56 18.49
N TYR A 444 -17.58 14.19 17.49
CA TYR A 444 -17.94 14.00 16.09
C TYR A 444 -17.49 12.62 15.59
N ASP A 445 -16.55 11.96 16.28
CA ASP A 445 -16.06 10.62 15.92
C ASP A 445 -16.64 9.51 16.83
N LEU A 446 -17.85 9.73 17.34
CA LEU A 446 -18.63 8.73 18.06
C LEU A 446 -19.16 7.65 17.09
N VAL A 447 -18.26 6.93 16.44
CA VAL A 447 -18.54 5.85 15.48
C VAL A 447 -18.49 4.48 16.16
N PHE A 448 -19.06 3.46 15.53
CA PHE A 448 -19.19 2.12 16.14
C PHE A 448 -17.84 1.51 16.55
N GLY A 449 -16.77 1.74 15.79
CA GLY A 449 -15.43 1.23 16.10
C GLY A 449 -14.79 1.87 17.34
N ASN A 450 -15.27 3.04 17.77
CA ASN A 450 -14.77 3.76 18.95
C ASN A 450 -15.57 3.44 20.23
N ILE A 451 -16.59 2.59 20.14
CA ILE A 451 -17.35 2.09 21.28
C ILE A 451 -16.93 0.64 21.55
N LEU A 452 -16.38 0.38 22.73
CA LEU A 452 -15.99 -0.95 23.20
C LEU A 452 -16.97 -1.42 24.28
N VAL A 453 -17.60 -2.57 24.03
CA VAL A 453 -18.43 -3.28 25.01
C VAL A 453 -17.53 -4.25 25.77
N ASP A 454 -17.32 -3.98 27.07
CA ASP A 454 -16.48 -4.82 27.90
C ASP A 454 -17.18 -6.12 28.33
N LYS A 455 -16.45 -7.00 29.00
CA LYS A 455 -16.97 -8.30 29.49
C LYS A 455 -18.16 -8.19 30.46
N ASP A 456 -18.36 -7.03 31.07
CA ASP A 456 -19.47 -6.76 32.00
C ASP A 456 -20.67 -6.13 31.25
N GLY A 457 -20.58 -6.01 29.92
CA GLY A 457 -21.61 -5.42 29.07
C GLY A 457 -21.63 -3.89 29.09
N ARG A 458 -20.60 -3.22 29.63
CA ARG A 458 -20.54 -1.75 29.67
C ARG A 458 -20.05 -1.21 28.33
N TRP A 459 -20.75 -0.23 27.80
CA TRP A 459 -20.38 0.44 26.56
C TRP A 459 -19.44 1.60 26.89
N ASN A 460 -18.20 1.54 26.43
CA ASN A 460 -17.15 2.50 26.71
C ASN A 460 -16.75 3.24 25.44
N LEU A 461 -16.84 4.56 25.41
CA LEU A 461 -16.24 5.38 24.36
C LEU A 461 -14.72 5.45 24.61
N ILE A 462 -13.95 4.72 23.81
CA ILE A 462 -12.50 4.52 23.97
C ILE A 462 -11.66 5.54 23.22
N ASP A 463 -12.25 6.20 22.22
CA ASP A 463 -11.65 7.34 21.52
C ASP A 463 -12.65 8.48 21.47
N TYR A 464 -12.21 9.66 21.88
CA TYR A 464 -12.97 10.91 21.91
C TYR A 464 -12.08 12.10 21.50
N GLU A 465 -11.11 11.82 20.61
CA GLU A 465 -10.17 12.80 20.07
C GLU A 465 -10.88 13.94 19.32
N TRP A 466 -12.02 13.68 18.67
CA TRP A 466 -12.72 14.64 17.83
C TRP A 466 -13.94 15.25 18.51
N THR A 467 -13.72 15.70 19.75
CA THR A 467 -14.75 16.37 20.55
C THR A 467 -14.70 17.87 20.37
N PHE A 468 -15.88 18.49 20.27
CA PHE A 468 -16.05 19.93 20.10
C PHE A 468 -17.09 20.48 21.08
N GLU A 469 -16.95 21.76 21.43
CA GLU A 469 -17.91 22.49 22.28
C GLU A 469 -19.10 23.03 21.48
N GLU A 470 -19.84 22.12 20.84
CA GLU A 470 -21.04 22.45 20.08
C GLU A 470 -22.13 21.40 20.32
N CYS A 471 -23.38 21.80 20.07
CA CYS A 471 -24.48 20.86 20.00
C CYS A 471 -24.49 20.24 18.61
N VAL A 472 -24.22 18.94 18.51
CA VAL A 472 -24.35 18.19 17.27
C VAL A 472 -25.66 17.41 17.30
N ASP A 473 -26.44 17.57 16.24
CA ASP A 473 -27.66 16.83 16.01
C ASP A 473 -27.41 15.31 16.05
N THR A 474 -28.26 14.58 16.78
CA THR A 474 -28.13 13.12 16.96
C THR A 474 -28.21 12.39 15.63
N ASN A 475 -29.09 12.83 14.73
CA ASN A 475 -29.22 12.23 13.41
C ASN A 475 -27.95 12.42 12.57
N ALA A 476 -27.24 13.54 12.73
CA ALA A 476 -25.93 13.75 12.11
C ALA A 476 -24.87 12.76 12.61
N LEU A 477 -24.80 12.51 13.93
CA LEU A 477 -23.88 11.53 14.52
C LEU A 477 -24.22 10.10 14.08
N ALA A 478 -25.51 9.73 14.11
CA ALA A 478 -25.98 8.43 13.65
C ALA A 478 -25.71 8.20 12.16
N PHE A 479 -25.96 9.22 11.33
CA PHE A 479 -25.63 9.20 9.90
C PHE A 479 -24.14 8.96 9.69
N ARG A 480 -23.29 9.70 10.40
CA ARG A 480 -21.82 9.57 10.29
C ARG A 480 -21.37 8.16 10.68
N ALA A 481 -21.85 7.62 11.81
CA ALA A 481 -21.49 6.27 12.23
C ALA A 481 -21.86 5.21 11.19
N LEU A 482 -23.07 5.27 10.62
CA LEU A 482 -23.51 4.38 9.54
C LEU A 482 -22.69 4.56 8.26
N TYR A 483 -22.41 5.81 7.88
CA TYR A 483 -21.64 6.16 6.68
C TYR A 483 -20.20 5.62 6.78
N CYS A 484 -19.52 5.85 7.91
CA CYS A 484 -18.19 5.31 8.17
C CYS A 484 -18.18 3.79 8.20
N TYR A 485 -19.17 3.18 8.86
CA TYR A 485 -19.33 1.74 8.93
C TYR A 485 -19.44 1.11 7.53
N GLN A 486 -20.34 1.61 6.67
CA GLN A 486 -20.53 1.10 5.31
C GLN A 486 -19.25 1.22 4.45
N MET A 487 -18.48 2.30 4.61
CA MET A 487 -17.25 2.55 3.86
C MET A 487 -16.07 1.65 4.27
N GLY A 488 -16.10 1.05 5.47
CA GLY A 488 -14.97 0.31 6.04
C GLY A 488 -14.69 -1.07 5.42
N SER A 489 -15.68 -1.73 4.79
CA SER A 489 -15.52 -3.07 4.23
C SER A 489 -16.50 -3.37 3.10
N GLY A 490 -16.05 -4.13 2.09
CA GLY A 490 -16.89 -4.56 0.97
C GLY A 490 -18.10 -5.40 1.40
N LYS A 491 -17.97 -6.19 2.47
CA LYS A 491 -19.09 -6.98 3.04
C LYS A 491 -20.23 -6.11 3.59
N ARG A 492 -19.89 -4.93 4.14
CA ARG A 492 -20.85 -3.99 4.73
C ARG A 492 -21.71 -3.28 3.68
N LYS A 493 -21.41 -3.44 2.38
CA LYS A 493 -22.28 -3.00 1.28
C LYS A 493 -23.64 -3.71 1.26
N LYS A 494 -23.79 -4.85 1.95
CA LYS A 494 -25.09 -5.47 2.22
C LYS A 494 -26.03 -4.52 3.00
N LEU A 495 -25.46 -3.63 3.80
CA LEU A 495 -26.19 -2.56 4.46
C LEU A 495 -26.47 -1.44 3.45
N VAL A 496 -27.72 -1.28 3.05
CA VAL A 496 -28.16 -0.16 2.20
C VAL A 496 -28.33 1.08 3.08
N LEU A 497 -27.35 1.98 3.07
CA LEU A 497 -27.34 3.18 3.91
C LEU A 497 -28.63 4.01 3.74
N GLU A 498 -29.14 4.13 2.52
CA GLU A 498 -30.34 4.89 2.20
C GLU A 498 -31.57 4.41 2.97
N ASP A 499 -31.68 3.11 3.28
CA ASP A 499 -32.80 2.58 4.06
C ASP A 499 -32.73 3.01 5.53
N TRP A 500 -31.52 3.10 6.09
CA TRP A 500 -31.30 3.57 7.45
C TRP A 500 -31.46 5.09 7.57
N VAL A 501 -31.04 5.85 6.56
CA VAL A 501 -31.29 7.30 6.47
C VAL A 501 -32.79 7.58 6.50
N LYS A 502 -33.59 6.80 5.75
CA LYS A 502 -35.06 6.90 5.79
C LYS A 502 -35.63 6.53 7.16
N LYS A 503 -35.15 5.45 7.79
CA LYS A 503 -35.57 5.04 9.15
C LYS A 503 -35.30 6.12 10.20
N LEU A 504 -34.21 6.87 10.07
CA LEU A 504 -33.86 8.01 10.93
C LEU A 504 -34.69 9.28 10.64
N GLY A 505 -35.55 9.27 9.61
CA GLY A 505 -36.33 10.44 9.18
C GLY A 505 -35.47 11.56 8.58
N ILE A 506 -34.25 11.25 8.12
CA ILE A 506 -33.33 12.22 7.54
C ILE A 506 -33.74 12.50 6.09
N GLN A 507 -34.02 13.77 5.79
CA GLN A 507 -34.34 14.22 4.44
C GLN A 507 -33.12 14.18 3.53
N GLU A 508 -33.33 14.11 2.21
CA GLU A 508 -32.24 13.96 1.24
C GLU A 508 -31.27 15.16 1.27
N GLU A 509 -31.79 16.38 1.45
CA GLU A 509 -31.00 17.61 1.60
C GLU A 509 -30.09 17.54 2.84
N ALA A 510 -30.62 17.07 3.97
CA ALA A 510 -29.83 16.90 5.20
C ALA A 510 -28.75 15.83 5.03
N ALA A 511 -29.07 14.70 4.39
CA ALA A 511 -28.10 13.65 4.09
C ALA A 511 -27.00 14.13 3.12
N LYS A 512 -27.32 15.00 2.15
CA LYS A 512 -26.32 15.65 1.27
C LYS A 512 -25.39 16.55 2.07
N GLU A 513 -25.94 17.32 3.00
CA GLU A 513 -25.16 18.21 3.86
C GLU A 513 -24.27 17.43 4.83
N TYR A 514 -24.74 16.34 5.44
CA TYR A 514 -23.91 15.48 6.28
C TYR A 514 -22.73 14.87 5.51
N ARG A 515 -22.95 14.38 4.27
CA ARG A 515 -21.85 13.93 3.40
C ARG A 515 -20.87 15.05 3.05
N ALA A 516 -21.37 16.27 2.86
CA ALA A 516 -20.52 17.43 2.59
C ALA A 516 -19.70 17.85 3.82
N ARG A 517 -20.32 17.83 5.00
CA ARG A 517 -19.66 18.05 6.29
C ARG A 517 -18.56 17.02 6.53
N GLU A 518 -18.82 15.75 6.22
CA GLU A 518 -17.81 14.69 6.29
C GLU A 518 -16.61 14.96 5.40
N ARG A 519 -16.83 15.33 4.14
CA ARG A 519 -15.73 15.70 3.22
C ARG A 519 -14.92 16.89 3.74
N ARG A 520 -15.59 17.91 4.28
CA ARG A 520 -14.92 19.09 4.86
C ARG A 520 -14.12 18.72 6.10
N PHE A 521 -14.65 17.85 6.95
CA PHE A 521 -13.97 17.32 8.13
C PHE A 521 -12.70 16.57 7.71
N GLN A 522 -12.79 15.56 6.83
CA GLN A 522 -11.60 14.82 6.37
C GLN A 522 -10.54 15.72 5.75
N LYS A 523 -10.95 16.70 4.94
CA LYS A 523 -10.04 17.68 4.32
C LYS A 523 -9.36 18.60 5.35
N ALA A 524 -10.07 18.98 6.41
CA ALA A 524 -9.49 19.75 7.51
C ALA A 524 -8.50 18.92 8.33
N VAL A 525 -8.82 17.65 8.61
CA VAL A 525 -7.95 16.71 9.34
C VAL A 525 -6.62 16.50 8.62
N THR A 526 -6.60 16.40 7.29
CA THR A 526 -5.36 16.23 6.50
C THR A 526 -4.63 17.54 6.22
N GLY A 527 -5.18 18.70 6.60
CA GLY A 527 -4.58 20.00 6.31
C GLY A 527 -4.48 20.30 4.81
N ASN A 528 -5.42 19.78 4.01
CA ASN A 528 -5.42 19.85 2.53
C ASN A 528 -4.23 19.16 1.82
N ARG A 529 -3.42 18.37 2.53
CA ARG A 529 -2.28 17.64 1.95
C ARG A 529 -2.75 16.38 1.21
N VAL A 530 -1.99 15.94 0.22
CA VAL A 530 -2.21 14.65 -0.43
C VAL A 530 -1.93 13.54 0.58
N SER A 531 -2.90 12.66 0.80
CA SER A 531 -2.71 11.53 1.71
C SER A 531 -1.63 10.60 1.14
N VAL A 532 -0.88 9.91 2.01
CA VAL A 532 0.09 8.90 1.56
C VAL A 532 -0.62 7.85 0.65
N SER A 533 -1.94 7.64 0.81
CA SER A 533 -2.69 6.65 0.03
C SER A 533 -2.89 7.11 -1.42
N ASP A 534 -3.07 8.41 -1.60
CA ASP A 534 -3.22 9.05 -2.90
C ASP A 534 -1.87 9.36 -3.57
N MET A 535 -0.76 9.35 -2.81
CA MET A 535 0.59 9.54 -3.35
C MET A 535 0.91 8.57 -4.49
N ARG A 536 0.39 7.34 -4.46
CA ARG A 536 0.53 6.38 -5.57
C ARG A 536 0.05 6.98 -6.89
N VAL A 537 -1.13 7.58 -6.88
CA VAL A 537 -1.75 8.20 -8.07
C VAL A 537 -0.94 9.42 -8.50
N LEU A 538 -0.51 10.24 -7.54
CA LEU A 538 0.32 11.42 -7.80
C LEU A 538 1.65 11.06 -8.48
N LEU A 539 2.29 9.96 -8.06
CA LEU A 539 3.53 9.44 -8.63
C LEU A 539 3.34 8.70 -9.96
N GLY A 540 2.10 8.63 -10.48
CA GLY A 540 1.79 7.95 -11.73
C GLY A 540 1.92 6.42 -11.67
N ARG A 541 1.87 5.82 -10.47
CA ARG A 541 1.99 4.36 -10.29
C ARG A 541 0.65 3.67 -10.47
N ARG A 542 0.60 2.71 -11.37
CA ARG A 542 -0.62 1.99 -11.76
C ARG A 542 -0.87 0.78 -10.87
N ALA A 543 -2.14 0.45 -10.71
CA ALA A 543 -2.60 -0.78 -10.09
C ALA A 543 -3.56 -1.42 -11.10
N ILE A 544 -3.11 -2.48 -11.75
CA ILE A 544 -3.72 -3.03 -12.96
C ILE A 544 -4.54 -4.27 -12.59
N PRO A 545 -5.87 -4.27 -12.76
CA PRO A 545 -6.71 -5.44 -12.56
C PRO A 545 -6.33 -6.56 -13.53
N TRP A 546 -6.12 -7.78 -13.02
CA TRP A 546 -5.79 -8.93 -13.86
C TRP A 546 -6.94 -9.36 -14.77
N GLN A 547 -8.18 -9.00 -14.43
CA GLN A 547 -9.38 -9.37 -15.20
C GLN A 547 -9.30 -8.87 -16.64
N GLY A 548 -8.69 -7.70 -16.86
CA GLY A 548 -8.49 -7.15 -18.21
C GLY A 548 -7.69 -8.11 -19.12
N PHE A 549 -6.71 -8.81 -18.56
CA PHE A 549 -5.89 -9.77 -19.32
C PHE A 549 -6.71 -10.93 -19.86
N PHE A 550 -7.61 -11.52 -19.07
CA PHE A 550 -8.45 -12.63 -19.55
C PHE A 550 -9.60 -12.15 -20.43
N SER A 551 -10.14 -10.96 -20.17
CA SER A 551 -11.11 -10.33 -21.09
C SER A 551 -10.51 -10.18 -22.49
N ASP A 552 -9.24 -9.78 -22.61
CA ASP A 552 -8.56 -9.69 -23.91
C ASP A 552 -8.42 -11.05 -24.60
N VAL A 553 -8.13 -12.12 -23.84
CA VAL A 553 -8.05 -13.50 -24.37
C VAL A 553 -9.41 -13.96 -24.90
N GLU A 554 -10.48 -13.75 -24.13
CA GLU A 554 -11.85 -14.10 -24.56
C GLU A 554 -12.29 -13.29 -25.77
N ASN A 555 -11.99 -11.99 -25.80
CA ASN A 555 -12.30 -11.14 -26.95
C ASN A 555 -11.59 -11.63 -28.22
N ASN A 556 -10.38 -12.18 -28.10
CA ASN A 556 -9.54 -12.64 -29.22
C ASN A 556 -9.81 -14.08 -29.69
N LYS A 557 -10.92 -14.70 -29.26
CA LYS A 557 -11.39 -15.96 -29.86
C LYS A 557 -11.83 -15.73 -31.31
N VAL A 558 -11.53 -16.69 -32.19
CA VAL A 558 -11.94 -16.66 -33.59
C VAL A 558 -12.80 -17.88 -33.86
N GLN A 559 -13.95 -17.69 -34.51
CA GLN A 559 -14.76 -18.82 -34.97
C GLN A 559 -14.41 -19.14 -36.42
N ILE A 560 -14.18 -20.42 -36.70
CA ILE A 560 -13.88 -20.94 -38.03
C ILE A 560 -15.08 -21.73 -38.52
N PHE A 561 -15.50 -21.50 -39.75
CA PHE A 561 -16.52 -22.28 -40.45
C PHE A 561 -15.93 -22.92 -41.70
N GLU A 562 -16.17 -24.21 -41.88
CA GLU A 562 -15.74 -24.97 -43.06
C GLU A 562 -16.92 -25.15 -44.04
N ASP A 563 -16.74 -24.75 -45.30
CA ASP A 563 -17.71 -25.02 -46.36
C ASP A 563 -17.30 -26.25 -47.16
N TYR A 564 -18.21 -27.22 -47.30
CA TYR A 564 -18.05 -28.45 -48.10
C TYR A 564 -18.75 -28.36 -49.47
N GLY A 565 -19.17 -27.17 -49.88
CA GLY A 565 -19.85 -26.87 -51.14
C GLY A 565 -21.36 -26.72 -51.03
N SER A 566 -21.89 -26.57 -49.82
CA SER A 566 -23.31 -26.29 -49.56
C SER A 566 -23.52 -24.99 -48.76
N GLY A 567 -22.47 -24.18 -48.60
CA GLY A 567 -22.42 -23.04 -47.71
C GLY A 567 -22.05 -23.39 -46.27
N TYR A 568 -21.84 -22.36 -45.46
CA TYR A 568 -21.45 -22.49 -44.05
C TYR A 568 -22.62 -22.90 -43.17
N LYS A 569 -22.38 -23.88 -42.29
CA LYS A 569 -23.35 -24.37 -41.29
C LYS A 569 -22.75 -24.32 -39.89
N PRO A 570 -23.54 -24.00 -38.85
CA PRO A 570 -23.06 -23.99 -37.46
C PRO A 570 -22.44 -25.34 -37.03
N GLU A 571 -22.97 -26.46 -37.51
CA GLU A 571 -22.44 -27.81 -37.22
C GLU A 571 -21.00 -28.03 -37.72
N HIS A 572 -20.54 -27.22 -38.68
CA HIS A 572 -19.19 -27.29 -39.25
C HIS A 572 -18.32 -26.11 -38.79
N SER A 573 -18.50 -25.69 -37.54
CA SER A 573 -17.74 -24.59 -36.94
C SER A 573 -17.07 -24.97 -35.63
N TYR A 574 -15.98 -24.29 -35.31
CA TYR A 574 -15.25 -24.43 -34.05
C TYR A 574 -14.51 -23.15 -33.70
N TYR A 575 -14.18 -22.98 -32.42
CA TYR A 575 -13.43 -21.83 -31.93
C TYR A 575 -11.92 -22.15 -31.89
N LEU A 576 -11.13 -21.17 -32.30
CA LEU A 576 -9.68 -21.13 -32.08
C LEU A 576 -9.36 -20.06 -31.05
N TYR A 577 -8.65 -20.46 -30.00
CA TYR A 577 -8.06 -19.56 -29.03
C TYR A 577 -6.64 -19.25 -29.49
N LEU A 578 -6.45 -18.06 -30.05
CA LEU A 578 -5.16 -17.71 -30.65
C LEU A 578 -4.13 -17.41 -29.55
N SER A 579 -3.06 -18.20 -29.53
CA SER A 579 -1.87 -17.93 -28.73
C SER A 579 -1.03 -16.82 -29.37
N TYR A 580 -1.40 -15.57 -29.10
CA TYR A 580 -0.65 -14.30 -29.24
C TYR A 580 -0.01 -13.91 -30.59
N LEU A 581 -0.35 -12.70 -31.03
CA LEU A 581 0.57 -11.75 -31.69
C LEU A 581 0.33 -10.36 -31.05
N VAL A 582 1.39 -9.61 -30.77
CA VAL A 582 1.32 -8.31 -30.07
C VAL A 582 0.66 -7.24 -30.96
N GLY A 583 -0.23 -6.42 -30.39
CA GLY A 583 -0.72 -5.17 -31.01
C GLY A 583 -1.81 -5.33 -32.07
N GLY A 584 -2.89 -6.07 -31.77
CA GLY A 584 -4.06 -6.18 -32.68
C GLY A 584 -3.83 -7.05 -33.92
N ARG A 585 -2.63 -7.63 -34.09
CA ARG A 585 -2.33 -8.57 -35.17
C ARG A 585 -2.77 -9.97 -34.78
N MET A 586 -3.42 -10.68 -35.70
CA MET A 586 -3.89 -12.05 -35.53
C MET A 586 -3.31 -12.93 -36.65
N ARG A 587 -2.93 -14.16 -36.28
CA ARG A 587 -2.55 -15.22 -37.21
C ARG A 587 -3.43 -16.43 -36.94
N VAL A 588 -4.17 -16.84 -37.97
CA VAL A 588 -5.08 -17.99 -37.93
C VAL A 588 -4.48 -19.09 -38.80
N CYS A 589 -4.21 -20.26 -38.21
CA CYS A 589 -3.72 -21.43 -38.92
C CYS A 589 -4.77 -22.54 -38.90
N VAL A 590 -5.29 -22.90 -40.08
CA VAL A 590 -6.38 -23.88 -40.25
C VAL A 590 -5.93 -25.03 -41.13
N PRO A 591 -5.92 -26.28 -40.63
CA PRO A 591 -5.78 -27.46 -41.48
C PRO A 591 -6.99 -27.56 -42.42
N VAL A 592 -6.75 -27.58 -43.74
CA VAL A 592 -7.80 -27.64 -44.75
C VAL A 592 -8.05 -29.10 -45.14
N LYS A 593 -9.27 -29.59 -44.88
CA LYS A 593 -9.67 -30.96 -45.24
C LYS A 593 -9.94 -31.07 -46.75
N GLU A 594 -9.76 -32.26 -47.31
CA GLU A 594 -9.87 -32.52 -48.76
C GLU A 594 -11.21 -32.10 -49.37
N ALA A 595 -12.33 -32.19 -48.64
CA ALA A 595 -13.64 -31.80 -49.16
C ALA A 595 -14.00 -30.32 -48.96
N VAL A 596 -13.16 -29.54 -48.28
CA VAL A 596 -13.43 -28.13 -47.96
C VAL A 596 -13.17 -27.23 -49.16
N LYS A 597 -14.15 -26.40 -49.52
CA LYS A 597 -14.13 -25.47 -50.65
C LYS A 597 -13.89 -24.02 -50.24
N GLY A 598 -14.14 -23.70 -48.97
CA GLY A 598 -13.92 -22.37 -48.42
C GLY A 598 -13.82 -22.39 -46.90
N ILE A 599 -13.11 -21.41 -46.36
CA ILE A 599 -12.98 -21.17 -44.93
C ILE A 599 -13.54 -19.79 -44.63
N ARG A 600 -14.53 -19.71 -43.76
CA ARG A 600 -15.00 -18.46 -43.16
C ARG A 600 -14.34 -18.30 -41.79
N ILE A 601 -13.76 -17.12 -41.59
CA ILE A 601 -13.10 -16.71 -40.36
C ILE A 601 -13.93 -15.57 -39.80
N ASP A 602 -14.47 -15.76 -38.60
CA ASP A 602 -15.18 -14.73 -37.86
C ASP A 602 -14.24 -14.21 -36.77
N PRO A 603 -13.58 -13.06 -37.01
CA PRO A 603 -12.44 -12.64 -36.22
C PRO A 603 -12.81 -12.00 -34.87
N ALA A 604 -14.09 -11.66 -34.66
CA ALA A 604 -14.63 -11.07 -33.42
C ALA A 604 -16.15 -11.20 -33.37
N GLU A 605 -16.75 -10.95 -32.20
CA GLU A 605 -18.20 -10.81 -31.99
C GLU A 605 -18.61 -9.32 -31.85
N ASP A 606 -17.84 -8.42 -32.47
CA ASP A 606 -17.98 -6.96 -32.39
C ASP A 606 -17.80 -6.29 -33.76
N SER A 607 -18.28 -5.06 -33.87
CA SER A 607 -17.95 -4.19 -35.01
C SER A 607 -16.45 -3.89 -35.00
N CYS A 608 -15.79 -4.02 -36.14
CA CYS A 608 -14.32 -3.90 -36.21
C CYS A 608 -13.81 -3.43 -37.57
N LEU A 609 -12.58 -2.91 -37.57
CA LEU A 609 -11.75 -2.76 -38.76
C LEU A 609 -10.83 -3.96 -38.88
N VAL A 610 -10.72 -4.51 -40.08
CA VAL A 610 -9.74 -5.57 -40.38
C VAL A 610 -8.87 -5.14 -41.55
N ARG A 611 -7.56 -5.13 -41.35
CA ARG A 611 -6.58 -5.02 -42.43
C ARG A 611 -6.03 -6.40 -42.72
N MET A 612 -6.28 -6.92 -43.91
CA MET A 612 -5.65 -8.16 -44.33
C MET A 612 -4.16 -7.94 -44.57
N LEU A 613 -3.32 -8.80 -44.00
CA LEU A 613 -1.87 -8.74 -44.19
C LEU A 613 -1.39 -9.77 -45.20
N THR A 614 -1.69 -11.05 -44.96
CA THR A 614 -1.31 -12.17 -45.85
C THR A 614 -2.30 -13.31 -45.72
N ALA A 615 -2.41 -14.13 -46.78
CA ALA A 615 -3.02 -15.45 -46.70
C ALA A 615 -2.19 -16.42 -47.54
N ARG A 616 -1.88 -17.59 -46.97
CA ARG A 616 -1.05 -18.61 -47.58
C ARG A 616 -1.68 -19.97 -47.39
N LEU A 617 -1.68 -20.78 -48.44
CA LEU A 617 -1.99 -22.20 -48.36
C LEU A 617 -0.66 -22.94 -48.50
N ASN A 618 -0.14 -23.49 -47.39
CA ASN A 618 1.25 -23.91 -47.26
C ASN A 618 2.21 -22.78 -47.67
N GLU A 619 3.07 -23.00 -48.68
CA GLU A 619 4.01 -22.00 -49.19
C GLU A 619 3.38 -21.05 -50.24
N ARG A 620 2.16 -21.33 -50.73
CA ARG A 620 1.53 -20.57 -51.80
C ARG A 620 0.78 -19.36 -51.27
N GLN A 621 1.20 -18.16 -51.66
CA GLN A 621 0.48 -16.92 -51.36
C GLN A 621 -0.81 -16.80 -52.18
N LEU A 622 -1.92 -16.50 -51.51
CA LEU A 622 -3.22 -16.23 -52.13
C LEU A 622 -3.34 -14.74 -52.47
N PRO A 623 -3.84 -14.36 -53.67
CA PRO A 623 -4.00 -12.96 -54.06
C PRO A 623 -5.29 -12.38 -53.43
N LEU A 624 -5.13 -11.68 -52.31
CA LEU A 624 -6.23 -11.12 -51.52
C LEU A 624 -6.91 -9.92 -52.19
N GLU A 625 -6.25 -9.30 -53.16
CA GLU A 625 -6.80 -8.25 -54.02
C GLU A 625 -7.90 -8.75 -54.98
N GLU A 626 -8.06 -10.08 -55.12
CA GLU A 626 -9.00 -10.71 -56.04
C GLU A 626 -10.20 -11.35 -55.32
N ARG A 627 -11.41 -10.99 -55.75
CA ARG A 627 -12.68 -11.54 -55.22
C ARG A 627 -12.85 -13.06 -55.42
N ALA A 628 -12.03 -13.66 -56.27
CA ALA A 628 -11.98 -15.11 -56.45
C ALA A 628 -11.42 -15.84 -55.22
N TYR A 629 -10.63 -15.16 -54.37
CA TYR A 629 -9.94 -15.74 -53.21
C TYR A 629 -10.37 -15.13 -51.88
N LEU A 630 -10.82 -13.86 -51.87
CA LEU A 630 -11.29 -13.18 -50.66
C LEU A 630 -12.69 -12.58 -50.86
N ALA A 631 -13.60 -12.86 -49.93
CA ALA A 631 -14.90 -12.20 -49.86
C ALA A 631 -15.26 -11.86 -48.41
N MET A 632 -15.85 -10.69 -48.17
CA MET A 632 -16.22 -10.24 -46.83
C MET A 632 -17.62 -9.62 -46.82
N ASN A 633 -18.26 -9.56 -45.66
CA ASN A 633 -19.56 -8.89 -45.47
C ASN A 633 -19.45 -7.41 -45.02
N GLY A 634 -18.22 -6.88 -44.88
CA GLY A 634 -17.94 -5.49 -44.51
C GLY A 634 -17.76 -4.54 -45.71
N TRP A 635 -17.62 -3.24 -45.39
CA TRP A 635 -17.32 -2.17 -46.35
C TRP A 635 -15.81 -2.15 -46.63
N GLU A 636 -15.41 -2.29 -47.88
CA GLU A 636 -14.00 -2.11 -48.26
C GLU A 636 -13.64 -0.61 -48.24
N LEU A 637 -12.70 -0.24 -47.36
CA LEU A 637 -12.22 1.14 -47.21
C LEU A 637 -10.98 1.44 -48.07
N SER A 638 -10.26 0.40 -48.50
CA SER A 638 -9.12 0.50 -49.41
C SER A 638 -9.54 0.70 -50.87
N GLY A 639 -8.61 1.16 -51.70
CA GLY A 639 -8.82 1.24 -53.16
C GLY A 639 -8.97 -0.14 -53.81
N LYS A 640 -9.58 -0.20 -54.99
CA LYS A 640 -9.73 -1.45 -55.75
C LYS A 640 -8.36 -2.07 -56.03
N LYS A 641 -8.23 -3.38 -55.79
CA LYS A 641 -7.02 -4.19 -56.00
C LYS A 641 -5.83 -3.85 -55.08
N GLU A 642 -6.09 -3.32 -53.89
CA GLU A 642 -5.05 -3.13 -52.87
C GLU A 642 -4.56 -4.49 -52.35
N LYS A 643 -3.25 -4.67 -52.18
CA LYS A 643 -2.67 -5.95 -51.71
C LYS A 643 -2.98 -6.27 -50.25
N LYS A 644 -3.24 -5.24 -49.46
CA LYS A 644 -3.57 -5.31 -48.03
C LYS A 644 -4.88 -4.59 -47.77
N PRO A 645 -6.01 -5.15 -48.26
CA PRO A 645 -7.28 -4.46 -48.20
C PRO A 645 -7.74 -4.26 -46.76
N VAL A 646 -8.42 -3.14 -46.52
CA VAL A 646 -8.96 -2.76 -45.21
C VAL A 646 -10.48 -2.78 -45.29
N PHE A 647 -11.11 -3.50 -44.37
CA PHE A 647 -12.55 -3.64 -44.30
C PHE A 647 -13.09 -3.11 -42.99
N PHE A 648 -14.27 -2.49 -43.06
CA PHE A 648 -15.06 -2.08 -41.92
C PHE A 648 -16.30 -2.96 -41.79
N PHE A 649 -16.36 -3.71 -40.69
CA PHE A 649 -17.53 -4.49 -40.31
C PHE A 649 -18.38 -3.66 -39.35
N HIS A 650 -19.51 -3.18 -39.87
CA HIS A 650 -20.43 -2.33 -39.14
C HIS A 650 -21.32 -3.12 -38.16
N THR A 651 -21.47 -4.44 -38.36
CA THR A 651 -22.22 -5.36 -37.50
C THR A 651 -21.29 -6.13 -36.55
N LYS A 652 -21.89 -6.76 -35.53
CA LYS A 652 -21.23 -7.67 -34.57
C LYS A 652 -20.98 -9.09 -35.11
N ASP A 653 -21.03 -9.27 -36.43
CA ASP A 653 -20.85 -10.55 -37.12
C ASP A 653 -19.89 -10.37 -38.31
N PRO A 654 -18.61 -9.99 -38.07
CA PRO A 654 -17.62 -9.86 -39.12
C PRO A 654 -17.31 -11.22 -39.74
N ASN A 655 -17.27 -11.29 -41.07
CA ASN A 655 -17.03 -12.52 -41.80
C ASN A 655 -15.96 -12.32 -42.89
N ILE A 656 -14.87 -13.09 -42.78
CA ILE A 656 -13.77 -13.17 -43.73
C ILE A 656 -13.82 -14.53 -44.43
N ASN A 657 -14.19 -14.56 -45.72
CA ASN A 657 -14.24 -15.80 -46.51
C ASN A 657 -13.00 -15.94 -47.38
N ILE A 658 -12.20 -16.96 -47.10
CA ILE A 658 -11.13 -17.43 -47.97
C ILE A 658 -11.68 -18.54 -48.87
N ARG A 659 -11.76 -18.26 -50.17
CA ARG A 659 -12.28 -19.19 -51.17
C ARG A 659 -11.15 -20.05 -51.73
N LEU A 660 -11.32 -21.37 -51.68
CA LEU A 660 -10.30 -22.33 -52.08
C LEU A 660 -10.69 -23.14 -53.33
N GLU A 661 -11.89 -22.94 -53.87
CA GLU A 661 -12.43 -23.68 -55.03
C GLU A 661 -11.53 -23.70 -56.26
N ASN A 662 -10.82 -22.60 -56.51
CA ASN A 662 -9.94 -22.42 -57.67
C ASN A 662 -8.45 -22.56 -57.33
N VAL A 663 -8.13 -23.05 -56.12
CA VAL A 663 -6.76 -23.29 -55.67
C VAL A 663 -6.44 -24.77 -55.87
N PRO A 664 -5.46 -25.13 -56.72
CA PRO A 664 -4.94 -26.50 -56.80
C PRO A 664 -4.56 -27.04 -55.42
N ARG A 665 -5.02 -28.26 -55.11
CA ARG A 665 -4.80 -28.96 -53.84
C ARG A 665 -4.23 -30.35 -54.06
N ASN A 666 -3.33 -30.75 -53.18
CA ASN A 666 -2.58 -32.01 -53.19
C ASN A 666 -2.85 -32.88 -51.95
N GLY A 667 -3.67 -32.40 -50.99
CA GLY A 667 -3.96 -33.07 -49.72
C GLY A 667 -2.96 -32.67 -48.63
N GLU A 668 -3.47 -32.46 -47.41
CA GLU A 668 -2.73 -31.97 -46.22
C GLU A 668 -2.22 -30.51 -46.31
N GLU A 669 -3.12 -29.57 -46.65
CA GLU A 669 -2.78 -28.15 -46.62
C GLU A 669 -3.10 -27.44 -45.30
N ILE A 670 -2.26 -26.48 -44.90
CA ILE A 670 -2.50 -25.54 -43.82
C ILE A 670 -2.75 -24.15 -44.45
N LEU A 671 -3.92 -23.59 -44.18
CA LEU A 671 -4.22 -22.20 -44.48
C LEU A 671 -3.74 -21.32 -43.32
N GLU A 672 -2.75 -20.47 -43.58
CA GLU A 672 -2.29 -19.42 -42.68
C GLU A 672 -2.84 -18.07 -43.15
N VAL A 673 -3.63 -17.40 -42.31
CA VAL A 673 -4.15 -16.05 -42.59
C VAL A 673 -3.68 -15.10 -41.50
N GLU A 674 -3.08 -14.00 -41.92
CA GLU A 674 -2.69 -12.90 -41.03
C GLU A 674 -3.49 -11.63 -41.33
N PHE A 675 -3.97 -10.98 -40.28
CA PHE A 675 -4.67 -9.71 -40.37
C PHE A 675 -4.46 -8.87 -39.10
N GLU A 676 -4.63 -7.55 -39.21
CA GLU A 676 -4.76 -6.66 -38.05
C GLU A 676 -6.24 -6.41 -37.81
N ILE A 677 -6.69 -6.44 -36.56
CA ILE A 677 -8.05 -6.13 -36.14
C ILE A 677 -8.05 -4.98 -35.12
N GLU A 678 -8.98 -4.05 -35.30
CA GLU A 678 -9.27 -2.98 -34.34
C GLU A 678 -10.77 -3.00 -34.04
N ARG A 679 -11.15 -3.34 -32.80
CA ARG A 679 -12.56 -3.35 -32.37
C ARG A 679 -13.03 -1.92 -32.15
N LEU A 680 -14.27 -1.66 -32.55
CA LEU A 680 -14.88 -0.33 -32.46
C LEU A 680 -16.00 -0.35 -31.42
N SER A 681 -16.12 0.75 -30.67
CA SER A 681 -17.32 0.99 -29.88
C SER A 681 -18.55 1.12 -30.79
N GLU A 682 -19.73 0.76 -30.27
CA GLU A 682 -20.99 0.83 -31.00
C GLU A 682 -21.27 2.24 -31.55
N GLU A 683 -20.95 3.27 -30.77
CA GLU A 683 -21.07 4.68 -31.15
C GLU A 683 -20.16 5.04 -32.32
N THR A 684 -18.89 4.59 -32.28
CA THR A 684 -17.91 4.85 -33.34
C THR A 684 -18.27 4.12 -34.63
N ALA A 685 -18.67 2.85 -34.53
CA ALA A 685 -19.11 2.06 -35.67
C ALA A 685 -20.36 2.68 -36.33
N SER A 686 -21.34 3.10 -35.54
CA SER A 686 -22.56 3.75 -36.04
C SER A 686 -22.26 5.06 -36.76
N ALA A 687 -21.37 5.89 -36.21
CA ALA A 687 -20.95 7.14 -36.84
C ALA A 687 -20.21 6.91 -38.17
N LEU A 688 -19.35 5.89 -38.23
CA LEU A 688 -18.61 5.55 -39.46
C LEU A 688 -19.56 5.01 -40.54
N ASP A 689 -20.46 4.10 -40.19
CA ASP A 689 -21.48 3.54 -41.10
C ASP A 689 -22.39 4.63 -41.67
N ALA A 690 -22.88 5.55 -40.83
CA ALA A 690 -23.72 6.67 -41.28
C ALA A 690 -23.00 7.57 -42.30
N ASN A 691 -21.70 7.83 -42.10
CA ASN A 691 -20.90 8.65 -43.02
C ASN A 691 -20.61 7.93 -44.34
N LEU A 692 -20.28 6.64 -44.29
CA LEU A 692 -20.02 5.83 -45.47
C LEU A 692 -21.30 5.66 -46.31
N LYS A 693 -22.45 5.45 -45.66
CA LYS A 693 -23.77 5.49 -46.32
C LYS A 693 -24.00 6.82 -47.01
N ARG A 694 -23.77 7.97 -46.37
CA ARG A 694 -23.92 9.28 -47.03
C ARG A 694 -23.05 9.41 -48.29
N ARG A 695 -21.80 8.95 -48.27
CA ARG A 695 -20.88 9.00 -49.42
C ARG A 695 -21.21 8.04 -50.57
N HIS A 696 -22.08 7.06 -50.38
CA HIS A 696 -22.54 6.18 -51.46
C HIS A 696 -23.83 6.64 -52.14
N TRP A 697 -24.54 7.60 -51.53
CA TRP A 697 -25.76 8.19 -52.08
C TRP A 697 -25.52 9.52 -52.84
N PHE A 698 -24.30 10.06 -52.76
CA PHE A 698 -23.76 11.12 -53.61
C PHE A 698 -22.68 10.53 -54.50
#